data_AF-A0A7C9I2P0-F1
#
_entry.id   AF-A0A7C9I2P0-F1
#
_cell.length_a   1.000
_cell.length_b   1.000
_cell.length_c   1.000
_cell.angle_alpha   90.00
_cell.angle_beta   90.00
_cell.angle_gamma   90.00
#
_symmetry.space_group_name_H-M   'P 1'
#
loop_
_entity.id
_entity.type
_entity.pdbx_description
1 polymer ?
#
loop_
_entity_poly.entity_id
_entity_poly.type
_entity_poly.pdbx_seq_one_letter_code
_entity_poly.pdbx_strand_id
1 'polypeptide(L)'
;MQGSTPSGNVATPLSGQAVTVEGVVTSVNTASGTGSLQGFFIQEEVVDSDGINTTSDGVFVYCATTCPADLAVGERVRVTGTASEFSTATQIGGTLTVTRLGTGAPLPDTQALTLPLPFAQREQYEGMRVTVSGKVTNNFPLGRFGSFDIADARITNFTQLNAPNAAANAAYQVAAKDRYIRIDDGTRAQNPDPEIFARGGQPLSAANTLRGGDTVTATGVLTFSNDGANAGSGGSLDTYRIHATQAGVQITDTNPRQNAPDNVLTTAPTNGQVGLRVGSMNVLNYFTTLLTSNSGCTPNGTGSISRGANDCDEFTRQQTKIVKAILGLNTDVLGILEAQNDFDKGANSSVALLVNALNAEAGAGTYAYINPGRNIGTDAISVAMIYKAAAVEAVGTLAILDNTFSATYADTCNRPTWAQTFQSKANGGRFTAVMMHLKSKGSACAATSDADTGDGQGNGYIARRNAATAIVSWLGTNPTGVTEDDRILLGDYNAYAQEEPLTILASGGYANLFENNVYSYQFDGQWGSLDQATASASMTSQVVGKTKWHINADEPIVLDYNKEFKTPGQVNSFYSPDPFRSSDHDPILVGLNLNAQTPINPPGQTASISLTPVSSTVSVNAGASTTNTVNVSRTNFTGSVTLGVDSVTGTGTAPVVTVTTQPDAGNSGTLSVNATGATAGTYTVTVRGTGTGVSDTTATFTVSVGTPVVVGAPWINELSYDSSATNDLGDEYVEVVVPTGYNVSNLSLVLYNGNGGASYRTDAFTNNAIVTTTALAGGYTAYVFNYPSPGNIIQNGDPDGLAICNGTQLVQFLSYDGSFVGVGGCAAGVTSTAIPVGQPNSTAPGNSLQLSGTGNKYSDFTWNAPATNTKGAVNTNQTLN
;
A
#
# COMPACT_ATOMS: atom_id res chain seq x y z
N MET A 1 57.36 15.23 -22.62
CA MET A 1 56.55 14.03 -22.94
C MET A 1 55.13 14.43 -23.33
N GLN A 2 54.46 15.23 -22.52
CA GLN A 2 53.19 15.84 -22.87
C GLN A 2 53.34 16.99 -23.88
N GLY A 3 52.27 17.26 -24.64
CA GLY A 3 52.22 18.37 -25.58
C GLY A 3 52.22 19.74 -24.87
N SER A 4 52.94 20.71 -25.42
CA SER A 4 52.96 22.08 -24.89
C SER A 4 51.76 22.87 -25.40
N THR A 5 50.70 23.05 -24.62
CA THR A 5 49.76 24.16 -24.90
C THR A 5 49.07 24.74 -23.65
N PRO A 6 48.74 26.05 -23.69
CA PRO A 6 47.82 26.71 -22.75
C PRO A 6 46.34 26.29 -22.89
N SER A 7 45.99 25.37 -23.80
CA SER A 7 44.59 25.08 -24.16
C SER A 7 44.29 23.60 -24.47
N GLY A 8 44.33 22.74 -23.44
CA GLY A 8 43.60 21.46 -23.37
C GLY A 8 43.99 20.31 -24.31
N ASN A 9 44.12 19.10 -23.74
CA ASN A 9 44.13 17.76 -24.37
C ASN A 9 44.89 17.61 -25.71
N VAL A 10 45.99 18.34 -25.91
CA VAL A 10 46.80 18.17 -27.12
C VAL A 10 47.63 16.91 -26.99
N ALA A 11 47.37 15.95 -27.88
CA ALA A 11 48.09 14.69 -27.92
C ALA A 11 49.61 14.89 -27.92
N THR A 12 50.32 13.97 -27.28
CA THR A 12 51.78 13.99 -27.21
C THR A 12 52.41 14.13 -28.62
N PRO A 13 53.37 15.04 -28.82
CA PRO A 13 54.10 15.16 -30.09
C PRO A 13 54.99 13.94 -30.37
N LEU A 14 55.12 13.04 -29.39
CA LEU A 14 55.90 11.82 -29.45
C LEU A 14 55.04 10.58 -29.68
N SER A 15 53.75 10.73 -30.01
CA SER A 15 52.83 9.60 -30.22
C SER A 15 53.41 8.55 -31.18
N GLY A 16 53.45 7.29 -30.74
CA GLY A 16 54.02 6.16 -31.47
C GLY A 16 55.54 6.06 -31.45
N GLN A 17 56.25 7.03 -30.86
CA GLN A 17 57.72 7.03 -30.76
C GLN A 17 58.19 6.31 -29.50
N ALA A 18 59.37 5.69 -29.59
CA ALA A 18 60.05 5.13 -28.42
C ALA A 18 60.69 6.26 -27.60
N VAL A 19 60.47 6.23 -26.29
CA VAL A 19 60.93 7.25 -25.35
C VAL A 19 61.63 6.58 -24.17
N THR A 20 62.57 7.30 -23.54
CA THR A 20 63.19 6.90 -22.28
C THR A 20 63.13 8.08 -21.33
N VAL A 21 62.58 7.88 -20.13
CA VAL A 21 62.42 8.89 -19.10
C VAL A 21 62.89 8.34 -17.75
N GLU A 22 63.30 9.23 -16.86
CA GLU A 22 63.57 8.93 -15.45
C GLU A 22 62.58 9.68 -14.57
N GLY A 23 62.38 9.20 -13.35
CA GLY A 23 61.54 9.90 -12.38
C GLY A 23 61.25 9.05 -11.15
N VAL A 24 60.63 9.68 -10.17
CA VAL A 24 60.19 9.05 -8.92
C VAL A 24 58.78 8.51 -9.07
N VAL A 25 58.55 7.27 -8.65
CA VAL A 25 57.22 6.66 -8.58
C VAL A 25 56.37 7.41 -7.54
N THR A 26 55.29 8.03 -7.99
CA THR A 26 54.42 8.87 -7.15
C THR A 26 53.11 8.18 -6.76
N SER A 27 52.68 7.18 -7.54
CA SER A 27 51.49 6.37 -7.28
C SER A 27 51.61 5.01 -7.98
N VAL A 28 51.19 3.93 -7.31
CA VAL A 28 51.30 2.54 -7.80
C VAL A 28 49.91 1.93 -7.88
N ASN A 29 49.48 1.56 -9.09
CA ASN A 29 48.15 1.01 -9.40
C ASN A 29 48.32 -0.24 -10.28
N THR A 30 49.18 -1.16 -9.85
CA THR A 30 49.70 -2.27 -10.68
C THR A 30 48.95 -3.59 -10.50
N ALA A 31 47.90 -3.63 -9.66
CA ALA A 31 47.11 -4.83 -9.45
C ALA A 31 46.56 -5.38 -10.79
N SER A 32 46.58 -6.69 -10.97
CA SER A 32 46.05 -7.34 -12.17
C SER A 32 44.53 -7.47 -12.10
N GLY A 33 43.83 -7.05 -13.15
CA GLY A 33 42.37 -7.14 -13.26
C GLY A 33 41.72 -5.86 -13.78
N THR A 34 40.44 -5.96 -14.15
CA THR A 34 39.67 -4.85 -14.75
C THR A 34 39.37 -3.70 -13.77
N GLY A 35 39.58 -3.90 -12.47
CA GLY A 35 39.37 -2.90 -11.42
C GLY A 35 40.59 -2.03 -11.09
N SER A 36 41.67 -2.13 -11.87
CA SER A 36 42.94 -1.44 -11.64
C SER A 36 43.28 -0.54 -12.83
N LEU A 37 44.10 0.50 -12.62
CA LEU A 37 44.68 1.28 -13.71
C LEU A 37 45.77 0.49 -14.46
N GLN A 38 46.27 -0.61 -13.88
CA GLN A 38 47.28 -1.51 -14.45
C GLN A 38 48.58 -0.78 -14.83
N GLY A 39 49.02 0.12 -13.95
CA GLY A 39 50.17 0.98 -14.19
C GLY A 39 50.63 1.72 -12.95
N PHE A 40 51.55 2.66 -13.14
CA PHE A 40 52.07 3.51 -12.07
C PHE A 40 52.40 4.89 -12.63
N PHE A 41 52.39 5.90 -11.78
CA PHE A 41 52.78 7.26 -12.14
C PHE A 41 54.23 7.51 -11.75
N ILE A 42 54.96 8.18 -12.63
CA ILE A 42 56.29 8.72 -12.34
C ILE A 42 56.26 10.22 -12.57
N GLN A 43 57.07 10.95 -11.80
CA GLN A 43 57.26 12.38 -11.98
C GLN A 43 58.74 12.72 -11.81
N GLU A 44 59.23 13.67 -12.62
CA GLU A 44 60.61 14.14 -12.60
C GLU A 44 61.02 14.61 -11.19
N GLU A 45 62.29 14.43 -10.88
CA GLU A 45 62.85 14.83 -9.59
C GLU A 45 63.01 16.35 -9.54
N VAL A 46 62.85 16.94 -8.35
CA VAL A 46 62.98 18.41 -8.17
C VAL A 46 64.32 18.94 -8.69
N VAL A 47 65.38 18.12 -8.64
CA VAL A 47 66.72 18.53 -9.08
C VAL A 47 66.86 18.66 -10.60
N ASP A 48 66.06 17.92 -11.36
CA ASP A 48 66.15 17.80 -12.82
C ASP A 48 64.86 18.29 -13.54
N SER A 49 63.89 18.85 -12.79
CA SER A 49 62.71 19.53 -13.35
C SER A 49 63.12 20.66 -14.29
N ASP A 50 62.41 20.81 -15.41
CA ASP A 50 62.71 21.83 -16.41
C ASP A 50 62.35 23.26 -15.96
N GLY A 51 61.66 23.39 -14.82
CA GLY A 51 61.22 24.65 -14.23
C GLY A 51 60.13 25.37 -15.03
N ILE A 52 59.54 24.71 -16.03
CA ILE A 52 58.51 25.26 -16.91
C ILE A 52 57.14 24.91 -16.31
N ASN A 53 56.54 25.88 -15.62
CA ASN A 53 55.24 25.70 -14.97
C ASN A 53 54.04 25.54 -15.92
N THR A 54 54.27 25.55 -17.24
CA THR A 54 53.27 25.34 -18.29
C THR A 54 53.34 23.95 -18.94
N THR A 55 54.20 23.07 -18.46
CA THR A 55 54.35 21.69 -18.93
C THR A 55 54.34 20.74 -17.74
N SER A 56 53.84 19.52 -17.97
CA SER A 56 53.87 18.49 -16.93
C SER A 56 55.21 17.76 -16.89
N ASP A 57 55.69 17.57 -15.67
CA ASP A 57 56.82 16.72 -15.31
C ASP A 57 56.39 15.28 -14.95
N GLY A 58 55.08 14.98 -15.03
CA GLY A 58 54.49 13.69 -14.68
C GLY A 58 54.03 12.89 -15.90
N VAL A 59 54.03 11.56 -15.79
CA VAL A 59 53.45 10.68 -16.81
C VAL A 59 52.98 9.35 -16.21
N PHE A 60 51.89 8.81 -16.77
CA PHE A 60 51.42 7.47 -16.44
C PHE A 60 52.18 6.41 -17.26
N VAL A 61 52.59 5.33 -16.60
CA VAL A 61 53.24 4.16 -17.22
C VAL A 61 52.27 2.99 -17.17
N TYR A 62 51.70 2.65 -18.33
CA TYR A 62 50.76 1.55 -18.49
C TYR A 62 51.50 0.24 -18.80
N CYS A 63 51.46 -0.70 -17.85
CA CYS A 63 52.17 -1.98 -17.95
C CYS A 63 51.26 -3.21 -18.00
N ALA A 64 49.94 -3.05 -17.99
CA ALA A 64 48.98 -4.15 -18.09
C ALA A 64 49.29 -5.30 -17.10
N THR A 65 49.78 -6.44 -17.60
CA THR A 65 50.14 -7.62 -16.80
C THR A 65 51.65 -7.78 -16.58
N THR A 66 52.47 -6.86 -17.11
CA THR A 66 53.95 -6.90 -17.06
C THR A 66 54.54 -5.84 -16.12
N CYS A 67 53.72 -5.28 -15.23
CA CYS A 67 54.18 -4.34 -14.23
C CYS A 67 55.28 -4.94 -13.33
N PRO A 68 56.32 -4.17 -12.95
CA PRO A 68 57.31 -4.65 -12.00
C PRO A 68 56.65 -5.09 -10.69
N ALA A 69 56.90 -6.33 -10.27
CA ALA A 69 56.46 -6.80 -8.95
C ALA A 69 57.09 -5.96 -7.85
N ASP A 70 56.36 -5.71 -6.77
CA ASP A 70 56.85 -4.98 -5.58
C ASP A 70 57.41 -3.58 -5.89
N LEU A 71 56.82 -2.86 -6.85
CA LEU A 71 57.15 -1.45 -7.09
C LEU A 71 56.57 -0.59 -5.95
N ALA A 72 57.37 0.30 -5.38
CA ALA A 72 56.93 1.18 -4.31
C ALA A 72 57.00 2.67 -4.68
N VAL A 73 56.13 3.46 -4.06
CA VAL A 73 56.20 4.93 -4.08
C VAL A 73 57.53 5.39 -3.49
N GLY A 74 58.18 6.38 -4.11
CA GLY A 74 59.52 6.86 -3.72
C GLY A 74 60.68 6.09 -4.35
N GLU A 75 60.43 5.13 -5.24
CA GLU A 75 61.48 4.54 -6.06
C GLU A 75 61.80 5.42 -7.27
N ARG A 76 63.08 5.58 -7.56
CA ARG A 76 63.54 6.20 -8.80
C ARG A 76 63.65 5.13 -9.87
N VAL A 77 63.03 5.35 -11.02
CA VAL A 77 63.02 4.39 -12.13
C VAL A 77 63.39 5.05 -13.45
N ARG A 78 64.05 4.30 -14.33
CA ARG A 78 64.18 4.60 -15.76
C ARG A 78 63.18 3.74 -16.53
N VAL A 79 62.32 4.36 -17.31
CA VAL A 79 61.29 3.70 -18.11
C VAL A 79 61.57 3.93 -19.59
N THR A 80 61.72 2.84 -20.34
CA THR A 80 61.75 2.86 -21.81
C THR A 80 60.49 2.19 -22.34
N GLY A 81 59.78 2.87 -23.26
CA GLY A 81 58.53 2.38 -23.85
C GLY A 81 58.08 3.22 -25.03
N THR A 82 56.82 3.08 -25.43
CA THR A 82 56.21 3.87 -26.52
C THR A 82 55.25 4.91 -25.95
N ALA A 83 55.38 6.18 -26.36
CA ALA A 83 54.45 7.23 -25.98
C ALA A 83 53.12 7.10 -26.74
N SER A 84 51.99 7.29 -26.06
CA SER A 84 50.65 7.15 -26.63
C SER A 84 49.60 7.93 -25.82
N GLU A 85 48.38 7.99 -26.35
CA GLU A 85 47.21 8.53 -25.66
C GLU A 85 46.25 7.40 -25.26
N PHE A 86 45.67 7.49 -24.07
CA PHE A 86 44.54 6.66 -23.65
C PHE A 86 43.49 7.50 -22.96
N SER A 87 42.24 7.47 -23.46
CA SER A 87 41.19 8.42 -23.02
C SER A 87 41.64 9.89 -23.07
N THR A 88 42.51 10.24 -24.03
CA THR A 88 43.16 11.56 -24.19
C THR A 88 44.22 11.95 -23.15
N ALA A 89 44.57 11.05 -22.23
CA ALA A 89 45.70 11.22 -21.33
C ALA A 89 46.99 10.62 -21.91
N THR A 90 48.11 11.34 -21.74
CA THR A 90 49.43 10.90 -22.18
C THR A 90 49.95 9.79 -21.29
N GLN A 91 50.39 8.69 -21.91
CA GLN A 91 50.99 7.55 -21.21
C GLN A 91 52.16 6.93 -21.97
N ILE A 92 53.02 6.22 -21.24
CA ILE A 92 54.06 5.34 -21.80
C ILE A 92 53.58 3.89 -21.66
N GLY A 93 53.56 3.14 -22.76
CA GLY A 93 53.14 1.75 -22.77
C GLY A 93 53.88 0.90 -23.81
N GLY A 94 53.22 -0.15 -24.29
CA GLY A 94 53.78 -1.09 -25.26
C GLY A 94 54.76 -2.09 -24.62
N THR A 95 55.89 -2.35 -25.29
CA THR A 95 56.96 -3.16 -24.70
C THR A 95 57.78 -2.29 -23.75
N LEU A 96 57.57 -2.47 -22.44
CA LEU A 96 58.23 -1.67 -21.41
C LEU A 96 59.51 -2.32 -20.90
N THR A 97 60.54 -1.50 -20.68
CA THR A 97 61.68 -1.81 -19.83
C THR A 97 61.70 -0.84 -18.66
N VAL A 98 61.58 -1.35 -17.44
CA VAL A 98 61.62 -0.54 -16.21
C VAL A 98 62.87 -0.93 -15.42
N THR A 99 63.81 0.00 -15.25
CA THR A 99 65.04 -0.18 -14.49
C THR A 99 64.95 0.61 -13.19
N ARG A 100 65.10 -0.04 -12.04
CA ARG A 100 65.16 0.64 -10.73
C ARG A 100 66.54 1.28 -10.55
N LEU A 101 66.57 2.57 -10.28
CA LEU A 101 67.79 3.37 -10.08
C LEU A 101 68.09 3.62 -8.60
N GLY A 102 67.07 3.56 -7.74
CA GLY A 102 67.22 3.72 -6.28
C GLY A 102 65.88 3.67 -5.55
N THR A 103 65.93 3.58 -4.23
CA THR A 103 64.76 3.58 -3.33
C THR A 103 64.85 4.73 -2.33
N GLY A 104 63.70 5.18 -1.81
CA GLY A 104 63.65 6.22 -0.78
C GLY A 104 63.95 7.63 -1.28
N ALA A 105 63.77 7.90 -2.57
CA ALA A 105 63.81 9.25 -3.10
C ALA A 105 62.68 10.09 -2.48
N PRO A 106 62.92 11.36 -2.11
CA PRO A 106 61.84 12.27 -1.75
C PRO A 106 60.81 12.35 -2.86
N LEU A 107 59.53 12.37 -2.51
CA LEU A 107 58.48 12.62 -3.49
C LEU A 107 58.57 14.05 -4.00
N PRO A 108 58.29 14.30 -5.29
CA PRO A 108 58.13 15.66 -5.79
C PRO A 108 57.10 16.44 -4.97
N ASP A 109 57.38 17.73 -4.78
CA ASP A 109 56.49 18.65 -4.09
C ASP A 109 55.13 18.69 -4.81
N THR A 110 54.06 18.82 -4.03
CA THR A 110 52.71 18.91 -4.58
C THR A 110 52.48 20.29 -5.18
N GLN A 111 51.97 20.35 -6.40
CA GLN A 111 51.49 21.60 -6.96
C GLN A 111 50.14 21.98 -6.33
N ALA A 112 50.07 23.15 -5.71
CA ALA A 112 48.81 23.67 -5.16
C ALA A 112 47.89 24.15 -6.29
N LEU A 113 46.65 23.67 -6.29
CA LEU A 113 45.58 24.08 -7.19
C LEU A 113 44.53 24.90 -6.44
N THR A 114 44.03 25.95 -7.08
CA THR A 114 42.93 26.77 -6.55
C THR A 114 41.74 26.67 -7.49
N LEU A 115 40.56 26.37 -6.94
CA LEU A 115 39.31 26.38 -7.69
C LEU A 115 38.67 27.78 -7.64
N PRO A 116 38.05 28.27 -8.73
CA PRO A 116 37.95 27.63 -10.04
C PRO A 116 39.30 27.59 -10.78
N LEU A 117 39.58 26.45 -11.41
CA LEU A 117 40.73 26.21 -12.27
C LEU A 117 40.23 25.95 -13.70
N PRO A 118 40.48 26.85 -14.66
CA PRO A 118 40.04 26.68 -16.04
C PRO A 118 40.37 25.30 -16.58
N PHE A 119 39.39 24.60 -17.15
CA PHE A 119 39.54 23.22 -17.62
C PHE A 119 40.71 23.07 -18.59
N ALA A 120 40.87 24.06 -19.48
CA ALA A 120 41.93 24.14 -20.47
C ALA A 120 43.36 24.28 -19.89
N GLN A 121 43.48 24.67 -18.62
CA GLN A 121 44.75 24.86 -17.90
C GLN A 121 45.13 23.67 -17.02
N ARG A 122 44.34 22.60 -17.00
CA ARG A 122 44.61 21.44 -16.13
C ARG A 122 45.64 20.48 -16.72
N GLU A 123 45.77 20.48 -18.04
CA GLU A 123 46.71 19.63 -18.79
C GLU A 123 48.15 19.78 -18.33
N GLN A 124 48.58 21.01 -18.02
CA GLN A 124 49.95 21.29 -17.54
C GLN A 124 50.31 20.59 -16.22
N TYR A 125 49.35 19.96 -15.55
CA TYR A 125 49.54 19.21 -14.31
C TYR A 125 49.24 17.70 -14.46
N GLU A 126 48.90 17.22 -15.67
CA GLU A 126 48.53 15.81 -15.88
C GLU A 126 49.71 14.88 -15.54
N GLY A 127 49.49 13.91 -14.66
CA GLY A 127 50.49 12.97 -14.17
C GLY A 127 51.29 13.48 -12.97
N MET A 128 51.12 14.74 -12.57
CA MET A 128 51.83 15.34 -11.44
C MET A 128 51.09 15.16 -10.12
N ARG A 129 51.86 15.18 -9.02
CA ARG A 129 51.31 15.31 -7.66
C ARG A 129 50.74 16.70 -7.45
N VAL A 130 49.47 16.77 -7.08
CA VAL A 130 48.74 18.01 -6.83
C VAL A 130 48.09 18.00 -5.45
N THR A 131 47.79 19.18 -4.92
CA THR A 131 46.93 19.35 -3.75
C THR A 131 45.87 20.41 -4.02
N VAL A 132 44.62 20.15 -3.63
CA VAL A 132 43.48 21.04 -3.86
C VAL A 132 42.56 21.02 -2.65
N SER A 133 41.91 22.16 -2.38
CA SER A 133 40.85 22.25 -1.37
C SER A 133 39.55 22.77 -1.96
N GLY A 134 38.42 22.27 -1.45
CA GLY A 134 37.09 22.65 -1.94
C GLY A 134 35.96 22.10 -1.07
N LYS A 135 34.74 22.26 -1.57
CA LYS A 135 33.50 21.77 -0.97
C LYS A 135 32.94 20.63 -1.80
N VAL A 136 32.49 19.55 -1.17
CA VAL A 136 31.78 18.48 -1.88
C VAL A 136 30.57 19.06 -2.60
N THR A 137 30.51 18.93 -3.93
CA THR A 137 29.38 19.38 -4.74
C THR A 137 28.65 18.21 -5.40
N ASN A 138 29.30 17.05 -5.56
CA ASN A 138 28.69 15.85 -6.12
C ASN A 138 29.19 14.62 -5.36
N ASN A 139 28.30 13.87 -4.74
CA ASN A 139 28.64 12.59 -4.09
C ASN A 139 27.87 11.41 -4.69
N PHE A 140 27.18 11.63 -5.82
CA PHE A 140 26.45 10.59 -6.54
C PHE A 140 27.33 9.40 -6.97
N PRO A 141 28.55 9.60 -7.55
CA PRO A 141 29.35 8.46 -8.00
C PRO A 141 30.06 7.70 -6.87
N LEU A 142 30.02 8.20 -5.62
CA LEU A 142 30.86 7.74 -4.51
C LEU A 142 30.77 6.23 -4.32
N GLY A 143 29.63 5.72 -3.88
CA GLY A 143 29.53 4.31 -3.53
C GLY A 143 29.67 3.34 -4.71
N ARG A 144 29.45 3.81 -5.94
CA ARG A 144 29.55 2.95 -7.13
C ARG A 144 30.96 2.92 -7.71
N PHE A 145 31.69 4.04 -7.66
CA PHE A 145 32.94 4.22 -8.40
C PHE A 145 34.10 4.78 -7.56
N GLY A 146 33.96 4.87 -6.24
CA GLY A 146 35.04 5.38 -5.38
C GLY A 146 35.41 6.83 -5.70
N SER A 147 34.46 7.65 -6.13
CA SER A 147 34.77 9.03 -6.57
C SER A 147 33.67 10.05 -6.26
N PHE A 148 34.06 11.31 -6.10
CA PHE A 148 33.17 12.43 -5.81
C PHE A 148 33.77 13.75 -6.32
N ASP A 149 32.97 14.82 -6.42
CA ASP A 149 33.45 16.13 -6.86
C ASP A 149 33.55 17.11 -5.71
N ILE A 150 34.64 17.88 -5.73
CA ILE A 150 34.78 19.09 -4.94
C ILE A 150 34.79 20.30 -5.86
N ALA A 151 34.26 21.43 -5.39
CA ALA A 151 34.27 22.70 -6.09
C ALA A 151 34.70 23.85 -5.15
N ASP A 152 34.93 25.05 -5.70
CA ASP A 152 35.18 26.27 -4.91
C ASP A 152 34.06 26.55 -3.89
N ALA A 153 32.81 26.26 -4.29
CA ALA A 153 31.63 26.15 -3.45
C ALA A 153 30.64 25.17 -4.11
N ARG A 154 29.56 24.79 -3.42
CA ARG A 154 28.47 24.06 -4.09
C ARG A 154 28.05 24.81 -5.35
N ILE A 155 27.99 24.12 -6.47
CA ILE A 155 27.59 24.71 -7.74
C ILE A 155 26.07 24.79 -7.76
N THR A 156 25.51 25.98 -7.88
CA THR A 156 24.06 26.15 -7.96
C THR A 156 23.54 25.73 -9.34
N ASN A 157 22.31 25.26 -9.45
CA ASN A 157 21.69 25.05 -10.76
C ASN A 157 21.39 26.41 -11.44
N PHE A 158 21.54 26.52 -12.76
CA PHE A 158 21.36 27.77 -13.50
C PHE A 158 20.00 28.44 -13.21
N THR A 159 18.88 27.71 -13.35
CA THR A 159 17.52 28.25 -13.19
C THR A 159 17.06 28.35 -11.73
N GLN A 160 17.94 28.07 -10.77
CA GLN A 160 17.70 28.40 -9.37
C GLN A 160 17.89 29.91 -9.12
N LEU A 161 18.83 30.55 -9.84
CA LEU A 161 19.15 31.98 -9.65
C LEU A 161 18.92 32.83 -10.90
N ASN A 162 18.74 32.23 -12.07
CA ASN A 162 18.59 32.95 -13.35
C ASN A 162 17.30 32.55 -14.06
N ALA A 163 16.67 33.50 -14.76
CA ALA A 163 15.56 33.19 -15.63
C ALA A 163 16.01 32.22 -16.76
N PRO A 164 15.11 31.34 -17.24
CA PRO A 164 15.39 30.45 -18.37
C PRO A 164 15.97 31.18 -19.59
N ASN A 165 17.12 30.70 -20.07
CA ASN A 165 17.79 31.27 -21.24
C ASN A 165 18.83 30.30 -21.81
N ALA A 166 18.64 29.85 -23.06
CA ALA A 166 19.50 28.84 -23.67
C ALA A 166 20.97 29.27 -23.82
N ALA A 167 21.21 30.51 -24.25
CA ALA A 167 22.58 31.01 -24.43
C ALA A 167 23.31 31.19 -23.09
N ALA A 168 22.62 31.75 -22.08
CA ALA A 168 23.19 31.95 -20.76
C ALA A 168 23.38 30.64 -20.00
N ASN A 169 22.44 29.68 -20.12
CA ASN A 169 22.63 28.34 -19.56
C ASN A 169 23.82 27.63 -20.20
N ALA A 170 23.95 27.65 -21.53
CA ALA A 170 25.11 27.05 -22.21
C ALA A 170 26.44 27.66 -21.72
N ALA A 171 26.51 28.98 -21.59
CA ALA A 171 27.68 29.67 -21.02
C ALA A 171 27.92 29.28 -19.55
N TYR A 172 26.85 29.12 -18.76
CA TYR A 172 26.93 28.68 -17.37
C TYR A 172 27.51 27.26 -17.24
N GLN A 173 27.04 26.31 -18.07
CA GLN A 173 27.53 24.93 -18.06
C GLN A 173 29.01 24.85 -18.48
N VAL A 174 29.48 25.72 -19.38
CA VAL A 174 30.91 25.84 -19.72
C VAL A 174 31.71 26.34 -18.51
N ALA A 175 31.27 27.43 -17.88
CA ALA A 175 31.95 28.00 -16.71
C ALA A 175 31.93 27.06 -15.49
N ALA A 176 30.88 26.26 -15.31
CA ALA A 176 30.77 25.31 -14.21
C ALA A 176 31.88 24.24 -14.23
N LYS A 177 32.37 23.84 -15.42
CA LYS A 177 33.46 22.88 -15.55
C LYS A 177 34.76 23.35 -14.91
N ASP A 178 35.00 24.67 -14.88
CA ASP A 178 36.19 25.26 -14.28
C ASP A 178 36.13 25.19 -12.74
N ARG A 179 34.94 25.03 -12.17
CA ARG A 179 34.70 25.15 -10.73
C ARG A 179 34.97 23.87 -9.95
N TYR A 180 34.80 22.70 -10.57
CA TYR A 180 34.94 21.42 -9.89
C TYR A 180 36.10 20.57 -10.40
N ILE A 181 36.55 19.66 -9.55
CA ILE A 181 37.50 18.60 -9.85
C ILE A 181 37.08 17.32 -9.14
N ARG A 182 37.29 16.17 -9.79
CA ARG A 182 36.94 14.88 -9.21
C ARG A 182 38.06 14.35 -8.31
N ILE A 183 37.70 13.80 -7.16
CA ILE A 183 38.56 13.01 -6.28
C ILE A 183 38.19 11.54 -6.48
N ASP A 184 39.18 10.68 -6.63
CA ASP A 184 39.03 9.30 -7.09
C ASP A 184 39.99 8.39 -6.31
N ASP A 185 39.56 7.18 -5.99
CA ASP A 185 40.31 6.24 -5.15
C ASP A 185 41.49 5.54 -5.86
N GLY A 186 41.69 5.81 -7.16
CA GLY A 186 42.74 5.19 -7.95
C GLY A 186 42.35 3.85 -8.55
N THR A 187 41.12 3.39 -8.37
CA THR A 187 40.62 2.11 -8.87
C THR A 187 39.65 2.29 -10.04
N ARG A 188 39.44 1.21 -10.78
CA ARG A 188 38.35 1.07 -11.77
C ARG A 188 37.29 0.08 -11.29
N ALA A 189 37.35 -0.29 -10.02
CA ALA A 189 36.44 -1.26 -9.44
C ALA A 189 35.06 -0.61 -9.22
N GLN A 190 34.01 -1.38 -9.41
CA GLN A 190 32.67 -0.97 -9.00
C GLN A 190 32.38 -1.46 -7.58
N ASN A 191 31.80 -0.59 -6.77
CA ASN A 191 31.45 -0.83 -5.36
C ASN A 191 32.68 -1.22 -4.52
N PRO A 192 33.73 -0.37 -4.48
CA PRO A 192 34.93 -0.65 -3.69
C PRO A 192 34.56 -0.89 -2.22
N ASP A 193 35.10 -1.97 -1.63
CA ASP A 193 34.88 -2.33 -0.23
C ASP A 193 36.23 -2.56 0.48
N PRO A 194 36.65 -1.67 1.41
CA PRO A 194 35.90 -0.50 1.89
C PRO A 194 35.82 0.65 0.87
N GLU A 195 34.73 1.44 0.93
CA GLU A 195 34.70 2.79 0.34
C GLU A 195 35.48 3.73 1.25
N ILE A 196 36.62 4.22 0.78
CA ILE A 196 37.65 4.83 1.63
C ILE A 196 37.40 6.31 1.95
N PHE A 197 36.50 6.98 1.23
CA PHE A 197 36.26 8.41 1.40
C PHE A 197 35.11 8.72 2.36
N ALA A 198 35.47 9.00 3.60
CA ALA A 198 34.62 9.67 4.59
C ALA A 198 35.47 10.42 5.64
N ARG A 199 34.81 10.98 6.67
CA ARG A 199 35.46 11.87 7.64
C ARG A 199 36.47 11.11 8.50
N GLY A 200 37.49 11.84 8.96
CA GLY A 200 38.50 11.33 9.90
C GLY A 200 39.41 10.24 9.36
N GLY A 201 39.54 10.11 8.03
CA GLY A 201 40.32 9.06 7.39
C GLY A 201 39.77 7.66 7.67
N GLN A 202 38.47 7.55 7.94
CA GLN A 202 37.76 6.29 8.13
C GLN A 202 36.90 6.00 6.89
N PRO A 203 36.61 4.71 6.59
CA PRO A 203 35.70 4.34 5.53
C PRO A 203 34.30 4.93 5.69
N LEU A 204 33.58 5.01 4.57
CA LEU A 204 32.17 5.39 4.52
C LEU A 204 31.34 4.39 5.32
N SER A 205 30.36 4.90 6.06
CA SER A 205 29.29 4.11 6.67
C SER A 205 28.07 5.00 6.88
N ALA A 206 26.93 4.41 7.25
CA ALA A 206 25.76 5.17 7.64
C ALA A 206 26.05 6.11 8.83
N ALA A 207 26.98 5.75 9.72
CA ALA A 207 27.40 6.58 10.86
C ALA A 207 28.50 7.59 10.51
N ASN A 208 29.27 7.37 9.44
CA ASN A 208 30.36 8.22 8.98
C ASN A 208 30.22 8.51 7.48
N THR A 209 29.54 9.61 7.15
CA THR A 209 29.16 9.98 5.77
C THR A 209 30.12 11.01 5.14
N LEU A 210 30.00 11.18 3.81
CA LEU A 210 30.59 12.28 3.03
C LEU A 210 29.45 13.14 2.47
N ARG A 211 29.15 14.25 3.14
CA ARG A 211 27.99 15.06 2.78
C ARG A 211 28.35 16.12 1.75
N GLY A 212 27.39 16.48 0.90
CA GLY A 212 27.45 17.72 0.15
C GLY A 212 27.83 18.87 1.10
N GLY A 213 28.69 19.79 0.67
CA GLY A 213 29.14 20.92 1.49
C GLY A 213 30.21 20.61 2.56
N ASP A 214 30.64 19.36 2.74
CA ASP A 214 31.85 19.05 3.53
C ASP A 214 33.09 19.69 2.89
N THR A 215 34.02 20.19 3.71
CA THR A 215 35.31 20.70 3.23
C THR A 215 36.27 19.55 3.03
N VAL A 216 36.93 19.52 1.88
CA VAL A 216 37.90 18.49 1.53
C VAL A 216 39.20 19.14 1.11
N THR A 217 40.31 18.62 1.62
CA THR A 217 41.65 18.83 1.07
C THR A 217 42.14 17.48 0.54
N ALA A 218 42.45 17.40 -0.75
CA ALA A 218 42.88 16.18 -1.40
C ALA A 218 44.27 16.36 -2.02
N THR A 219 45.12 15.37 -1.81
CA THR A 219 46.47 15.27 -2.37
C THR A 219 46.62 13.93 -3.08
N GLY A 220 47.01 13.98 -4.34
CA GLY A 220 47.11 12.79 -5.20
C GLY A 220 47.73 13.14 -6.54
N VAL A 221 47.54 12.27 -7.53
CA VAL A 221 48.04 12.49 -8.89
C VAL A 221 46.90 12.91 -9.82
N LEU A 222 47.04 14.04 -10.51
CA LEU A 222 46.04 14.50 -11.47
C LEU A 222 46.11 13.69 -12.76
N THR A 223 44.98 13.31 -13.34
CA THR A 223 44.92 12.73 -14.69
C THR A 223 43.60 13.06 -15.37
N PHE A 224 43.54 12.92 -16.69
CA PHE A 224 42.30 12.96 -17.45
C PHE A 224 41.79 11.54 -17.73
N SER A 225 40.66 11.15 -17.14
CA SER A 225 40.13 9.79 -17.33
C SER A 225 38.65 9.64 -16.94
N ASN A 226 38.09 8.45 -17.16
CA ASN A 226 36.78 7.99 -16.70
C ASN A 226 36.90 6.85 -15.67
N ASP A 227 35.79 6.53 -15.01
CA ASP A 227 35.64 5.41 -14.06
C ASP A 227 35.53 4.02 -14.75
N GLY A 228 35.70 3.94 -16.06
CA GLY A 228 35.65 2.69 -16.83
C GLY A 228 34.24 2.18 -17.12
N ALA A 229 33.18 2.89 -16.71
CA ALA A 229 31.80 2.54 -17.01
C ALA A 229 31.24 3.36 -18.17
N ASN A 230 30.35 2.76 -18.97
CA ASN A 230 29.64 3.50 -20.01
C ASN A 230 28.72 4.55 -19.35
N ALA A 231 28.54 5.72 -19.99
CA ALA A 231 27.66 6.79 -19.48
C ALA A 231 26.23 6.32 -19.15
N GLY A 232 25.72 5.29 -19.83
CA GLY A 232 24.40 4.68 -19.56
C GLY A 232 24.31 3.83 -18.28
N SER A 233 25.43 3.54 -17.62
CA SER A 233 25.50 2.75 -16.38
C SER A 233 25.75 3.60 -15.13
N GLY A 234 25.55 4.92 -15.23
CA GLY A 234 25.86 5.89 -14.17
C GLY A 234 27.34 6.28 -14.12
N GLY A 235 28.16 5.79 -15.06
CA GLY A 235 29.56 6.17 -15.18
C GLY A 235 29.73 7.64 -15.52
N SER A 236 30.78 8.24 -14.99
CA SER A 236 31.19 9.61 -15.23
C SER A 236 31.80 9.77 -16.62
N LEU A 237 31.44 10.87 -17.28
CA LEU A 237 32.13 11.34 -18.46
C LEU A 237 33.62 11.59 -18.16
N ASP A 238 34.45 11.54 -19.20
CA ASP A 238 35.87 11.88 -19.10
C ASP A 238 36.06 13.26 -18.46
N THR A 239 36.89 13.33 -17.41
CA THR A 239 37.17 14.57 -16.70
C THR A 239 38.52 14.50 -16.00
N TYR A 240 39.06 15.65 -15.62
CA TYR A 240 40.24 15.71 -14.76
C TYR A 240 39.89 15.24 -13.34
N ARG A 241 40.63 14.25 -12.87
CA ARG A 241 40.47 13.64 -11.57
C ARG A 241 41.81 13.48 -10.84
N ILE A 242 41.76 13.53 -9.52
CA ILE A 242 42.91 13.30 -8.65
C ILE A 242 42.78 11.92 -8.05
N HIS A 243 43.67 11.01 -8.45
CA HIS A 243 43.79 9.70 -7.83
C HIS A 243 44.50 9.85 -6.48
N ALA A 244 43.78 9.61 -5.40
CA ALA A 244 44.23 9.83 -4.04
C ALA A 244 43.98 8.59 -3.17
N THR A 245 44.93 8.29 -2.28
CA THR A 245 44.73 7.30 -1.23
C THR A 245 43.93 7.91 -0.08
N GLN A 246 43.42 7.08 0.83
CA GLN A 246 42.72 7.55 2.03
C GLN A 246 43.56 8.56 2.83
N ALA A 247 44.86 8.32 2.99
CA ALA A 247 45.76 9.22 3.70
C ALA A 247 45.95 10.57 2.99
N GLY A 248 45.76 10.61 1.67
CA GLY A 248 45.85 11.81 0.85
C GLY A 248 44.61 12.71 0.93
N VAL A 249 43.52 12.26 1.55
CA VAL A 249 42.25 13.01 1.58
C VAL A 249 41.85 13.33 3.02
N GLN A 250 41.68 14.61 3.31
CA GLN A 250 41.21 15.12 4.59
C GLN A 250 39.81 15.72 4.41
N ILE A 251 38.81 15.10 5.01
CA ILE A 251 37.42 15.55 4.98
C ILE A 251 37.05 16.11 6.35
N THR A 252 36.66 17.38 6.38
CA THR A 252 36.21 18.10 7.58
C THR A 252 34.69 18.25 7.56
N ASP A 253 34.04 17.90 8.68
CA ASP A 253 32.60 18.08 8.88
C ASP A 253 32.24 19.56 8.97
N THR A 254 31.91 20.15 7.81
CA THR A 254 31.40 21.52 7.73
C THR A 254 29.92 21.58 7.34
N ASN A 255 29.31 20.42 7.12
CA ASN A 255 27.88 20.27 6.98
C ASN A 255 27.44 19.09 7.87
N PRO A 256 27.22 19.32 9.18
CA PRO A 256 26.85 18.26 10.10
C PRO A 256 25.38 17.86 9.93
N ARG A 257 25.09 16.59 10.18
CA ARG A 257 23.71 16.08 10.21
C ARG A 257 22.91 16.75 11.32
N GLN A 258 21.70 17.19 11.00
CA GLN A 258 20.75 17.69 11.99
C GLN A 258 19.81 16.56 12.41
N ASN A 259 19.74 16.25 13.70
CA ASN A 259 18.85 15.19 14.23
C ASN A 259 17.36 15.54 14.20
N ALA A 260 17.03 16.80 13.97
CA ALA A 260 15.68 17.33 13.80
C ALA A 260 15.74 18.55 12.88
N PRO A 261 14.64 18.91 12.19
CA PRO A 261 14.57 20.16 11.44
C PRO A 261 14.68 21.37 12.37
N ASP A 262 15.09 22.51 11.81
CA ASP A 262 15.03 23.79 12.52
C ASP A 262 13.59 24.07 13.01
N ASN A 263 13.47 24.69 14.18
CA ASN A 263 12.16 25.02 14.73
C ASN A 263 11.44 26.05 13.83
N VAL A 264 10.33 25.64 13.23
CA VAL A 264 9.51 26.52 12.38
C VAL A 264 8.44 27.30 13.15
N LEU A 265 8.11 26.92 14.38
CA LEU A 265 7.22 27.70 15.24
C LEU A 265 8.06 28.72 16.02
N THR A 266 8.63 29.69 15.30
CA THR A 266 9.59 30.67 15.87
C THR A 266 8.89 31.77 16.68
N THR A 267 7.62 32.01 16.40
CA THR A 267 6.79 33.02 17.06
C THR A 267 5.62 32.35 17.76
N ALA A 268 5.43 32.63 19.05
CA ALA A 268 4.32 32.06 19.81
C ALA A 268 2.95 32.54 19.27
N PRO A 269 1.92 31.67 19.20
CA PRO A 269 0.57 32.09 18.81
C PRO A 269 0.02 33.19 19.74
N THR A 270 -0.66 34.18 19.17
CA THR A 270 -1.31 35.28 19.91
C THR A 270 -2.77 35.43 19.49
N ASN A 271 -3.58 36.18 20.23
CA ASN A 271 -4.96 36.53 19.81
C ASN A 271 -5.85 35.32 19.42
N GLY A 272 -5.74 34.21 20.14
CA GLY A 272 -6.52 32.99 19.84
C GLY A 272 -6.00 32.19 18.64
N GLN A 273 -4.83 32.52 18.10
CA GLN A 273 -4.14 31.70 17.10
C GLN A 273 -3.70 30.35 17.69
N VAL A 274 -3.47 29.39 16.81
CA VAL A 274 -2.89 28.08 17.14
C VAL A 274 -1.68 27.79 16.26
N GLY A 275 -0.63 27.24 16.87
CA GLY A 275 0.59 26.83 16.16
C GLY A 275 0.39 25.49 15.47
N LEU A 276 0.62 25.42 14.15
CA LEU A 276 0.58 24.17 13.37
C LEU A 276 1.83 24.03 12.49
N ARG A 277 2.22 22.79 12.23
CA ARG A 277 3.29 22.41 11.29
C ARG A 277 2.68 21.77 10.05
N VAL A 278 2.98 22.32 8.89
CA VAL A 278 2.52 21.81 7.58
C VAL A 278 3.74 21.53 6.70
N GLY A 279 3.75 20.44 5.96
CA GLY A 279 4.92 20.07 5.15
C GLY A 279 4.60 19.19 3.95
N SER A 280 5.65 18.84 3.22
CA SER A 280 5.63 17.83 2.16
C SER A 280 6.92 17.02 2.14
N MET A 281 6.83 15.75 1.76
CA MET A 281 7.97 14.84 1.67
C MET A 281 7.80 13.90 0.47
N ASN A 282 8.77 13.89 -0.44
CA ASN A 282 8.96 12.80 -1.39
C ASN A 282 9.53 11.58 -0.63
N VAL A 283 8.96 10.40 -0.84
CA VAL A 283 9.34 9.16 -0.14
C VAL A 283 10.07 8.14 -1.03
N LEU A 284 10.55 8.57 -2.20
CA LEU A 284 11.40 7.81 -3.13
C LEU A 284 10.79 6.46 -3.51
N ASN A 285 9.67 6.52 -4.23
CA ASN A 285 8.89 5.36 -4.67
C ASN A 285 8.56 4.38 -3.53
N TYR A 286 7.72 4.78 -2.57
CA TYR A 286 7.25 3.88 -1.52
C TYR A 286 6.15 2.95 -2.03
N PHE A 287 6.56 1.75 -2.46
CA PHE A 287 5.67 0.72 -3.00
C PHE A 287 5.51 -0.45 -2.04
N THR A 288 4.37 -1.10 -2.14
CA THR A 288 4.00 -2.28 -1.36
C THR A 288 3.75 -3.51 -2.24
N THR A 289 3.60 -3.31 -3.55
CA THR A 289 3.83 -4.35 -4.55
C THR A 289 5.31 -4.31 -4.92
N LEU A 290 6.06 -5.38 -4.65
CA LEU A 290 7.54 -5.42 -4.77
C LEU A 290 8.00 -6.05 -6.09
N LEU A 291 9.28 -5.94 -6.44
CA LEU A 291 9.80 -6.56 -7.67
C LEU A 291 9.91 -8.09 -7.57
N THR A 292 10.38 -8.58 -6.43
CA THR A 292 10.64 -10.00 -6.21
C THR A 292 10.00 -10.50 -4.91
N SER A 293 9.63 -11.79 -4.88
CA SER A 293 9.16 -12.44 -3.66
C SER A 293 10.34 -13.06 -2.93
N ASN A 294 10.52 -12.76 -1.65
CA ASN A 294 11.44 -13.47 -0.76
C ASN A 294 10.72 -13.87 0.54
N SER A 295 11.40 -14.59 1.42
CA SER A 295 10.88 -14.93 2.76
C SER A 295 10.67 -13.65 3.58
N GLY A 296 9.42 -13.25 3.75
CA GLY A 296 9.04 -12.01 4.43
C GLY A 296 7.73 -11.44 3.91
N CYS A 297 7.46 -10.20 4.30
CA CYS A 297 6.36 -9.36 3.84
C CYS A 297 6.40 -9.06 2.33
N THR A 298 5.36 -9.45 1.60
CA THR A 298 5.05 -8.88 0.28
C THR A 298 3.64 -8.27 0.38
N PRO A 299 3.49 -7.09 1.02
CA PRO A 299 2.19 -6.63 1.51
C PRO A 299 1.11 -6.62 0.42
N ASN A 300 1.48 -6.32 -0.82
CA ASN A 300 0.62 -6.40 -1.99
C ASN A 300 1.23 -7.22 -3.15
N GLY A 301 1.95 -8.29 -2.83
CA GLY A 301 2.51 -9.22 -3.81
C GLY A 301 3.68 -8.64 -4.63
N THR A 302 3.89 -9.20 -5.83
CA THR A 302 4.99 -8.81 -6.73
C THR A 302 4.49 -8.31 -8.07
N GLY A 303 5.22 -7.39 -8.72
CA GLY A 303 4.89 -6.89 -10.05
C GLY A 303 6.09 -6.32 -10.81
N SER A 304 6.15 -6.58 -12.12
CA SER A 304 7.27 -6.15 -12.99
C SER A 304 7.37 -4.64 -13.21
N ILE A 305 6.33 -3.89 -12.86
CA ILE A 305 6.29 -2.41 -12.89
C ILE A 305 6.51 -1.78 -11.51
N SER A 306 6.86 -2.58 -10.50
CA SER A 306 7.21 -2.09 -9.16
C SER A 306 8.33 -1.07 -9.24
N ARG A 307 8.21 0.00 -8.45
CA ARG A 307 9.28 0.99 -8.24
C ARG A 307 9.64 0.96 -6.75
N GLY A 308 10.86 1.36 -6.40
CA GLY A 308 11.32 1.35 -5.01
C GLY A 308 11.91 0.01 -4.56
N ALA A 309 11.59 -0.43 -3.34
CA ALA A 309 12.11 -1.67 -2.76
C ALA A 309 11.87 -2.92 -3.62
N ASN A 310 12.91 -3.73 -3.82
CA ASN A 310 12.85 -4.94 -4.61
C ASN A 310 12.33 -6.16 -3.82
N ASP A 311 12.54 -6.16 -2.51
CA ASP A 311 12.21 -7.27 -1.61
C ASP A 311 11.75 -6.80 -0.20
N CYS A 312 11.27 -7.71 0.65
CA CYS A 312 10.71 -7.33 1.97
C CYS A 312 11.72 -6.61 2.88
N ASP A 313 12.99 -6.99 2.80
CA ASP A 313 14.02 -6.45 3.67
C ASP A 313 14.33 -5.00 3.27
N GLU A 314 14.44 -4.72 1.97
CA GLU A 314 14.51 -3.35 1.47
C GLU A 314 13.26 -2.53 1.79
N PHE A 315 12.07 -3.12 1.67
CA PHE A 315 10.81 -2.45 2.02
C PHE A 315 10.80 -2.05 3.49
N THR A 316 11.22 -2.96 4.37
CA THR A 316 11.30 -2.70 5.82
C THR A 316 12.33 -1.61 6.13
N ARG A 317 13.49 -1.64 5.46
CA ARG A 317 14.53 -0.60 5.57
C ARG A 317 13.99 0.77 5.13
N GLN A 318 13.34 0.83 3.97
CA GLN A 318 12.74 2.05 3.43
C GLN A 318 11.66 2.60 4.37
N GLN A 319 10.70 1.75 4.78
CA GLN A 319 9.61 2.13 5.68
C GLN A 319 10.15 2.68 7.00
N THR A 320 11.17 2.04 7.57
CA THR A 320 11.78 2.48 8.82
C THR A 320 12.34 3.90 8.69
N LYS A 321 13.12 4.18 7.63
CA LYS A 321 13.69 5.52 7.39
C LYS A 321 12.60 6.57 7.18
N ILE A 322 11.57 6.26 6.37
CA ILE A 322 10.43 7.16 6.13
C ILE A 322 9.68 7.45 7.43
N VAL A 323 9.39 6.44 8.25
CA VAL A 323 8.73 6.61 9.55
C VAL A 323 9.55 7.52 10.46
N LYS A 324 10.88 7.32 10.57
CA LYS A 324 11.75 8.21 11.37
C LYS A 324 11.76 9.64 10.83
N ALA A 325 11.74 9.83 9.52
CA ALA A 325 11.69 11.16 8.92
C ALA A 325 10.37 11.87 9.21
N ILE A 326 9.22 11.19 9.05
CA ILE A 326 7.90 11.79 9.33
C ILE A 326 7.74 12.13 10.82
N LEU A 327 8.18 11.24 11.72
CA LEU A 327 8.14 11.50 13.16
C LEU A 327 9.08 12.64 13.56
N GLY A 328 10.25 12.74 12.95
CA GLY A 328 11.19 13.85 13.16
C GLY A 328 10.68 15.20 12.65
N LEU A 329 10.01 15.22 11.50
CA LEU A 329 9.32 16.42 10.97
C LEU A 329 8.19 16.89 11.90
N ASN A 330 7.52 15.93 12.54
CA ASN A 330 6.47 16.19 13.53
C ASN A 330 5.33 17.09 13.01
N THR A 331 5.00 16.97 11.73
CA THR A 331 3.93 17.73 11.05
C THR A 331 2.55 17.40 11.60
N ASP A 332 1.66 18.38 11.54
CA ASP A 332 0.22 18.23 11.80
C ASP A 332 -0.54 17.88 10.51
N VAL A 333 -0.07 18.40 9.36
CA VAL A 333 -0.51 18.00 8.00
C VAL A 333 0.73 17.77 7.13
N LEU A 334 0.80 16.65 6.43
CA LEU A 334 1.92 16.29 5.57
C LEU A 334 1.44 15.76 4.22
N GLY A 335 1.97 16.34 3.15
CA GLY A 335 1.91 15.75 1.82
C GLY A 335 2.96 14.66 1.65
N ILE A 336 2.55 13.50 1.16
CA ILE A 336 3.45 12.42 0.77
C ILE A 336 3.47 12.36 -0.76
N LEU A 337 4.66 12.38 -1.34
CA LEU A 337 4.86 12.28 -2.79
C LEU A 337 5.60 10.98 -3.09
N GLU A 338 5.33 10.39 -4.25
CA GLU A 338 5.91 9.09 -4.65
C GLU A 338 5.44 7.88 -3.82
N ALA A 339 4.25 7.96 -3.24
CA ALA A 339 3.56 6.76 -2.77
C ALA A 339 2.96 6.00 -3.96
N GLN A 340 2.92 4.67 -3.86
CA GLN A 340 2.23 3.85 -4.86
C GLN A 340 0.76 4.27 -5.01
N ASN A 341 0.29 4.37 -6.25
CA ASN A 341 -1.09 4.71 -6.58
C ASN A 341 -2.00 3.48 -6.44
N ASP A 342 -2.29 3.08 -5.21
CA ASP A 342 -3.02 1.85 -4.86
C ASP A 342 -4.11 2.05 -3.80
N PHE A 343 -4.75 3.22 -3.80
CA PHE A 343 -5.81 3.59 -2.86
C PHE A 343 -7.03 2.65 -2.94
N ASP A 344 -7.25 2.01 -4.10
CA ASP A 344 -8.30 1.00 -4.29
C ASP A 344 -8.12 -0.26 -3.42
N LYS A 345 -6.93 -0.48 -2.85
CA LYS A 345 -6.66 -1.57 -1.90
C LYS A 345 -7.10 -1.27 -0.47
N GLY A 346 -7.67 -0.09 -0.20
CA GLY A 346 -8.23 0.26 1.11
C GLY A 346 -7.19 0.19 2.23
N ALA A 347 -7.45 -0.64 3.25
CA ALA A 347 -6.56 -0.82 4.41
C ALA A 347 -5.18 -1.41 4.06
N ASN A 348 -5.04 -2.00 2.86
CA ASN A 348 -3.78 -2.54 2.37
C ASN A 348 -3.04 -1.57 1.42
N SER A 349 -3.58 -0.38 1.15
CA SER A 349 -2.88 0.62 0.32
C SER A 349 -1.56 1.04 0.95
N SER A 350 -0.61 1.50 0.13
CA SER A 350 0.70 1.99 0.57
C SER A 350 0.59 3.08 1.65
N VAL A 351 -0.30 4.06 1.47
CA VAL A 351 -0.54 5.11 2.47
C VAL A 351 -1.13 4.56 3.77
N ALA A 352 -2.03 3.57 3.71
CA ALA A 352 -2.62 2.96 4.91
C ALA A 352 -1.57 2.18 5.70
N LEU A 353 -0.72 1.42 5.02
CA LEU A 353 0.38 0.67 5.63
C LEU A 353 1.43 1.61 6.25
N LEU A 354 1.73 2.74 5.61
CA LEU A 354 2.59 3.77 6.18
C LEU A 354 1.98 4.38 7.45
N VAL A 355 0.70 4.74 7.44
CA VAL A 355 0.00 5.28 8.63
C VAL A 355 -0.06 4.25 9.76
N ASN A 356 -0.26 2.97 9.45
CA ASN A 356 -0.21 1.91 10.47
C ASN A 356 1.17 1.82 11.13
N ALA A 357 2.25 1.90 10.36
CA ALA A 357 3.61 1.90 10.92
C ALA A 357 3.90 3.17 11.74
N LEU A 358 3.44 4.34 11.27
CA LEU A 358 3.53 5.58 12.05
C LEU A 358 2.80 5.47 13.39
N ASN A 359 1.57 4.94 13.39
CA ASN A 359 0.77 4.77 14.59
C ASN A 359 1.29 3.66 15.52
N ALA A 360 2.01 2.68 15.00
CA ALA A 360 2.70 1.69 15.84
C ALA A 360 3.79 2.34 16.71
N GLU A 361 4.48 3.36 16.20
CA GLU A 361 5.50 4.10 16.96
C GLU A 361 4.94 5.30 17.74
N ALA A 362 4.01 6.06 17.14
CA ALA A 362 3.48 7.31 17.70
C ALA A 362 2.22 7.13 18.56
N GLY A 363 1.70 5.91 18.68
CA GLY A 363 0.43 5.60 19.35
C GLY A 363 -0.74 5.45 18.37
N ALA A 364 -1.63 4.50 18.66
CA ALA A 364 -2.78 4.19 17.82
C ALA A 364 -3.69 5.43 17.65
N GLY A 365 -4.02 5.74 16.39
CA GLY A 365 -4.90 6.85 16.05
C GLY A 365 -4.25 8.24 16.02
N THR A 366 -2.92 8.33 16.19
CA THR A 366 -2.20 9.61 16.11
C THR A 366 -2.31 10.23 14.71
N TYR A 367 -2.00 9.44 13.68
CA TYR A 367 -2.08 9.82 12.27
C TYR A 367 -3.29 9.20 11.59
N ALA A 368 -3.93 9.99 10.72
CA ALA A 368 -4.94 9.59 9.77
C ALA A 368 -4.51 10.01 8.35
N TYR A 369 -5.19 9.52 7.32
CA TYR A 369 -4.93 9.87 5.93
C TYR A 369 -6.21 10.19 5.17
N ILE A 370 -6.07 10.92 4.06
CA ILE A 370 -7.17 11.15 3.12
C ILE A 370 -7.22 9.98 2.13
N ASN A 371 -8.36 9.31 2.05
CA ASN A 371 -8.57 8.20 1.13
C ASN A 371 -9.53 8.61 -0.01
N PRO A 372 -9.08 8.68 -1.26
CA PRO A 372 -9.94 8.98 -2.41
C PRO A 372 -10.85 7.80 -2.83
N GLY A 373 -10.66 6.61 -2.25
CA GLY A 373 -11.45 5.40 -2.53
C GLY A 373 -11.18 4.75 -3.88
N ARG A 374 -10.27 5.33 -4.68
CA ARG A 374 -9.87 4.85 -6.01
C ARG A 374 -8.48 5.35 -6.37
N ASN A 375 -7.82 4.69 -7.32
CA ASN A 375 -6.56 5.16 -7.87
C ASN A 375 -6.75 6.47 -8.64
N ILE A 376 -5.76 7.35 -8.55
CA ILE A 376 -5.83 8.73 -9.05
C ILE A 376 -4.87 8.92 -10.21
N GLY A 377 -5.39 9.33 -11.37
CA GLY A 377 -4.61 9.42 -12.61
C GLY A 377 -4.16 8.03 -13.08
N THR A 378 -3.13 8.01 -13.93
CA THR A 378 -2.64 6.78 -14.58
C THR A 378 -1.22 6.39 -14.20
N ASP A 379 -0.46 7.25 -13.52
CA ASP A 379 0.90 6.92 -13.10
C ASP A 379 0.88 5.92 -11.92
N ALA A 380 1.93 5.11 -11.83
CA ALA A 380 2.11 4.14 -10.74
C ALA A 380 2.36 4.83 -9.38
N ILE A 381 2.72 6.11 -9.38
CA ILE A 381 2.86 6.92 -8.17
C ILE A 381 1.84 8.06 -8.11
N SER A 382 1.44 8.41 -6.89
CA SER A 382 0.52 9.50 -6.61
C SER A 382 1.02 10.38 -5.46
N VAL A 383 0.33 11.50 -5.27
CA VAL A 383 0.42 12.26 -4.02
C VAL A 383 -0.60 11.70 -3.02
N ALA A 384 -0.32 11.84 -1.73
CA ALA A 384 -1.24 11.52 -0.65
C ALA A 384 -1.14 12.60 0.46
N MET A 385 -2.10 12.63 1.36
CA MET A 385 -2.08 13.50 2.54
C MET A 385 -2.32 12.70 3.81
N ILE A 386 -1.45 12.91 4.79
CA ILE A 386 -1.62 12.40 6.16
C ILE A 386 -1.68 13.57 7.14
N TYR A 387 -2.34 13.37 8.28
CA TYR A 387 -2.52 14.41 9.27
C TYR A 387 -2.67 13.84 10.68
N LYS A 388 -2.36 14.64 11.70
CA LYS A 388 -2.60 14.28 13.09
C LYS A 388 -4.06 14.51 13.45
N ALA A 389 -4.79 13.43 13.73
CA ALA A 389 -6.23 13.47 13.98
C ALA A 389 -6.60 14.25 15.25
N ALA A 390 -5.65 14.45 16.18
CA ALA A 390 -5.85 15.27 17.37
C ALA A 390 -5.73 16.78 17.09
N ALA A 391 -4.94 17.19 16.09
CA ALA A 391 -4.65 18.60 15.80
C ALA A 391 -5.67 19.20 14.82
N VAL A 392 -5.99 18.45 13.77
CA VAL A 392 -6.83 18.92 12.67
C VAL A 392 -7.85 17.86 12.23
N GLU A 393 -8.83 18.31 11.45
CA GLU A 393 -9.74 17.47 10.68
C GLU A 393 -9.86 17.98 9.25
N ALA A 394 -10.11 17.08 8.30
CA ALA A 394 -10.41 17.46 6.93
C ALA A 394 -11.85 17.99 6.82
N VAL A 395 -12.03 19.16 6.20
CA VAL A 395 -13.33 19.78 5.88
C VAL A 395 -13.37 20.13 4.40
N GLY A 396 -14.54 20.27 3.80
CA GLY A 396 -14.66 20.25 2.34
C GLY A 396 -14.57 18.85 1.75
N THR A 397 -14.66 18.76 0.43
CA THR A 397 -14.35 17.56 -0.35
C THR A 397 -12.87 17.53 -0.69
N LEU A 398 -12.27 16.33 -0.76
CA LEU A 398 -11.00 16.16 -1.46
C LEU A 398 -11.22 16.56 -2.92
N ALA A 399 -10.50 17.57 -3.36
CA ALA A 399 -10.53 18.03 -4.73
C ALA A 399 -9.29 17.54 -5.47
N ILE A 400 -9.47 17.09 -6.71
CA ILE A 400 -8.41 16.55 -7.54
C ILE A 400 -8.42 17.31 -8.86
N LEU A 401 -7.28 17.91 -9.21
CA LEU A 401 -7.05 18.52 -10.51
C LEU A 401 -6.46 17.48 -11.47
N ASP A 402 -7.21 17.20 -12.53
CA ASP A 402 -6.85 16.31 -13.62
C ASP A 402 -7.26 16.93 -14.98
N ASN A 403 -7.16 16.14 -16.06
CA ASN A 403 -7.49 16.62 -17.40
C ASN A 403 -8.98 16.96 -17.62
N THR A 404 -9.88 16.56 -16.70
CA THR A 404 -11.31 16.82 -16.82
C THR A 404 -11.67 18.27 -16.50
N PHE A 405 -10.87 18.93 -15.65
CA PHE A 405 -11.00 20.35 -15.36
C PHE A 405 -10.38 21.22 -16.47
N SER A 406 -9.18 20.84 -16.94
CA SER A 406 -8.48 21.55 -18.01
C SER A 406 -7.81 20.58 -18.95
N ALA A 407 -8.20 20.60 -20.23
CA ALA A 407 -7.60 19.74 -21.26
C ALA A 407 -6.10 19.99 -21.48
N THR A 408 -5.57 21.14 -21.04
CA THR A 408 -4.12 21.44 -21.11
C THR A 408 -3.33 20.86 -19.94
N TYR A 409 -4.02 20.41 -18.87
CA TYR A 409 -3.43 19.63 -17.79
C TYR A 409 -3.30 18.17 -18.25
N ALA A 410 -2.17 17.83 -18.84
CA ALA A 410 -1.88 16.45 -19.21
C ALA A 410 -1.55 15.61 -17.96
N ASP A 411 -2.57 14.97 -17.39
CA ASP A 411 -2.46 14.05 -16.24
C ASP A 411 -1.84 12.67 -16.59
N THR A 412 -1.56 12.43 -17.86
CA THR A 412 -0.65 11.36 -18.33
C THR A 412 0.82 11.71 -18.12
N CYS A 413 1.12 12.96 -17.77
CA CYS A 413 2.47 13.48 -17.54
C CYS A 413 2.64 14.01 -16.11
N ASN A 414 1.70 14.83 -15.65
CA ASN A 414 1.65 15.31 -14.27
C ASN A 414 0.90 14.32 -13.39
N ARG A 415 1.34 14.15 -12.14
CA ARG A 415 0.50 13.45 -11.16
C ARG A 415 -0.65 14.40 -10.82
N PRO A 416 -1.92 13.95 -10.75
CA PRO A 416 -3.02 14.84 -10.41
C PRO A 416 -2.77 15.58 -9.09
N THR A 417 -3.04 16.89 -9.08
CA THR A 417 -2.81 17.76 -7.91
C THR A 417 -3.98 17.61 -6.94
N TRP A 418 -3.70 17.46 -5.64
CA TRP A 418 -4.74 17.30 -4.62
C TRP A 418 -4.92 18.60 -3.82
N ALA A 419 -6.16 18.95 -3.50
CA ALA A 419 -6.46 20.01 -2.54
C ALA A 419 -7.45 19.52 -1.48
N GLN A 420 -7.14 19.79 -0.22
CA GLN A 420 -8.00 19.47 0.92
C GLN A 420 -7.96 20.63 1.91
N THR A 421 -9.12 21.10 2.35
CA THR A 421 -9.19 22.06 3.46
C THR A 421 -9.06 21.31 4.78
N PHE A 422 -8.18 21.79 5.65
CA PHE A 422 -8.02 21.30 7.02
C PHE A 422 -8.49 22.37 8.00
N GLN A 423 -9.13 21.92 9.07
CA GLN A 423 -9.60 22.75 10.18
C GLN A 423 -8.87 22.36 11.45
N SER A 424 -8.33 23.33 12.17
CA SER A 424 -7.82 23.11 13.52
C SER A 424 -8.97 22.80 14.47
N LYS A 425 -8.81 21.72 15.24
CA LYS A 425 -9.75 21.36 16.31
C LYS A 425 -9.67 22.28 17.52
N ALA A 426 -8.57 23.05 17.63
CA ALA A 426 -8.34 23.92 18.78
C ALA A 426 -9.10 25.25 18.69
N ASN A 427 -9.17 25.85 17.50
CA ASN A 427 -9.74 27.20 17.33
C ASN A 427 -10.60 27.37 16.06
N GLY A 428 -10.86 26.31 15.31
CA GLY A 428 -11.65 26.34 14.08
C GLY A 428 -10.99 27.03 12.90
N GLY A 429 -9.77 27.56 13.05
CA GLY A 429 -8.98 28.13 11.95
C GLY A 429 -8.74 27.10 10.86
N ARG A 430 -8.75 27.52 9.59
CA ARG A 430 -8.64 26.62 8.44
C ARG A 430 -7.63 27.09 7.42
N PHE A 431 -7.19 26.13 6.62
CA PHE A 431 -6.42 26.39 5.42
C PHE A 431 -6.63 25.29 4.39
N THR A 432 -6.49 25.61 3.11
CA THR A 432 -6.43 24.61 2.03
C THR A 432 -4.98 24.24 1.76
N ALA A 433 -4.65 22.97 2.02
CA ALA A 433 -3.40 22.36 1.63
C ALA A 433 -3.52 21.82 0.20
N VAL A 434 -2.57 22.18 -0.66
CA VAL A 434 -2.53 21.75 -2.07
C VAL A 434 -1.22 21.01 -2.31
N MET A 435 -1.30 19.72 -2.63
CA MET A 435 -0.12 18.86 -2.81
C MET A 435 0.17 18.62 -4.28
N MET A 436 1.40 18.92 -4.68
CA MET A 436 1.85 18.92 -6.06
C MET A 436 2.99 17.94 -6.27
N HIS A 437 2.90 17.18 -7.36
CA HIS A 437 4.02 16.43 -7.94
C HIS A 437 3.94 16.59 -9.46
N LEU A 438 4.56 17.66 -9.97
CA LEU A 438 4.51 18.01 -11.39
C LEU A 438 5.48 17.14 -12.20
N LYS A 439 5.33 17.16 -13.53
CA LYS A 439 6.13 16.35 -14.46
C LYS A 439 7.63 16.52 -14.25
N SER A 440 8.33 15.39 -14.03
CA SER A 440 9.79 15.33 -13.90
C SER A 440 10.55 15.88 -15.12
N LYS A 441 11.69 16.52 -14.84
CA LYS A 441 12.67 17.05 -15.82
C LYS A 441 13.43 15.97 -16.60
N GLY A 442 13.40 14.71 -16.13
CA GLY A 442 14.21 13.62 -16.69
C GLY A 442 13.69 13.02 -18.01
N SER A 443 12.47 13.35 -18.44
CA SER A 443 11.89 12.81 -19.68
C SER A 443 10.85 13.73 -20.30
N ALA A 444 10.75 13.71 -21.63
CA ALA A 444 9.75 14.45 -22.38
C ALA A 444 8.31 13.98 -22.07
N CYS A 445 7.36 14.91 -22.10
CA CYS A 445 5.93 14.59 -22.08
C CYS A 445 5.43 14.44 -23.52
N ALA A 446 5.02 13.22 -23.90
CA ALA A 446 4.53 12.94 -25.25
C ALA A 446 3.25 13.73 -25.60
N ALA A 447 2.37 13.97 -24.61
CA ALA A 447 1.11 14.68 -24.81
C ALA A 447 1.28 16.17 -25.17
N THR A 448 2.44 16.76 -24.87
CA THR A 448 2.72 18.19 -25.12
C THR A 448 3.86 18.40 -26.12
N SER A 449 4.41 17.34 -26.73
CA SER A 449 5.59 17.40 -27.62
C SER A 449 6.76 18.17 -26.99
N ASP A 450 7.03 17.85 -25.73
CA ASP A 450 7.81 18.68 -24.80
C ASP A 450 9.27 18.23 -24.72
N ALA A 451 10.10 18.78 -25.60
CA ALA A 451 11.54 18.55 -25.64
C ALA A 451 12.30 19.65 -24.90
N ASP A 452 13.44 19.27 -24.30
CA ASP A 452 14.39 20.22 -23.71
C ASP A 452 14.89 21.24 -24.76
N THR A 453 14.76 22.52 -24.45
CA THR A 453 15.18 23.66 -25.28
C THR A 453 16.59 24.15 -24.94
N GLY A 454 17.22 23.56 -23.91
CA GLY A 454 18.54 23.95 -23.43
C GLY A 454 18.55 25.23 -22.58
N ASP A 455 17.38 25.78 -22.23
CA ASP A 455 17.23 27.00 -21.44
C ASP A 455 17.43 26.82 -19.92
N GLY A 456 17.66 25.57 -19.49
CA GLY A 456 17.83 25.15 -18.09
C GLY A 456 16.55 24.59 -17.45
N GLN A 457 15.39 24.75 -18.08
CA GLN A 457 14.14 24.16 -17.57
C GLN A 457 14.09 22.66 -17.77
N GLY A 458 14.84 22.10 -18.72
CA GLY A 458 14.86 20.66 -19.00
C GLY A 458 13.56 20.16 -19.63
N ASN A 459 13.43 18.85 -19.81
CA ASN A 459 12.24 18.25 -20.42
C ASN A 459 10.97 18.51 -19.58
N GLY A 460 9.80 18.42 -20.22
CA GLY A 460 8.52 18.49 -19.50
C GLY A 460 8.16 19.91 -19.02
N TYR A 461 8.82 20.96 -19.51
CA TYR A 461 8.59 22.33 -19.04
C TYR A 461 7.23 22.87 -19.50
N ILE A 462 6.76 22.52 -20.70
CA ILE A 462 5.43 22.88 -21.20
C ILE A 462 4.35 22.24 -20.33
N ALA A 463 4.53 20.96 -19.98
CA ALA A 463 3.61 20.24 -19.10
C ALA A 463 3.53 20.89 -17.70
N ARG A 464 4.67 21.31 -17.13
CA ARG A 464 4.73 22.02 -15.84
C ARG A 464 4.11 23.43 -15.91
N ARG A 465 4.39 24.18 -16.98
CA ARG A 465 3.79 25.51 -17.25
C ARG A 465 2.26 25.44 -17.35
N ASN A 466 1.76 24.48 -18.12
CA ASN A 466 0.32 24.28 -18.28
C ASN A 466 -0.32 23.85 -16.95
N ALA A 467 0.36 22.99 -16.18
CA ALA A 467 -0.10 22.59 -14.85
C ALA A 467 -0.22 23.79 -13.89
N ALA A 468 0.81 24.64 -13.80
CA ALA A 468 0.77 25.85 -12.98
C ALA A 468 -0.40 26.78 -13.36
N THR A 469 -0.63 26.97 -14.67
CA THR A 469 -1.75 27.78 -15.18
C THR A 469 -3.11 27.20 -14.81
N ALA A 470 -3.26 25.88 -14.93
CA ALA A 470 -4.48 25.18 -14.57
C ALA A 470 -4.72 25.22 -13.05
N ILE A 471 -3.66 25.10 -12.23
CA ILE A 471 -3.74 25.19 -10.76
C ILE A 471 -4.29 26.55 -10.33
N VAL A 472 -3.74 27.65 -10.86
CA VAL A 472 -4.26 29.01 -10.54
C VAL A 472 -5.74 29.12 -10.86
N SER A 473 -6.14 28.71 -12.07
CA SER A 473 -7.54 28.76 -12.51
C SER A 473 -8.46 27.87 -11.66
N TRP A 474 -7.99 26.67 -11.32
CA TRP A 474 -8.72 25.68 -10.53
C TRP A 474 -8.94 26.14 -9.10
N LEU A 475 -7.92 26.65 -8.42
CA LEU A 475 -8.04 27.17 -7.07
C LEU A 475 -9.00 28.37 -7.00
N GLY A 476 -9.12 29.16 -8.08
CA GLY A 476 -10.11 30.23 -8.20
C GLY A 476 -11.57 29.76 -8.09
N THR A 477 -11.84 28.46 -8.21
CA THR A 477 -13.20 27.88 -8.15
C THR A 477 -13.62 27.41 -6.75
N ASN A 478 -12.75 27.54 -5.73
CA ASN A 478 -12.93 26.94 -4.40
C ASN A 478 -13.20 25.43 -4.49
N PRO A 479 -12.27 24.64 -5.04
CA PRO A 479 -12.56 23.29 -5.51
C PRO A 479 -12.87 22.29 -4.39
N THR A 480 -12.54 22.61 -3.13
CA THR A 480 -12.89 21.81 -1.95
C THR A 480 -14.32 22.06 -1.46
N GLY A 481 -15.05 23.01 -2.05
CA GLY A 481 -16.38 23.44 -1.60
C GLY A 481 -16.37 24.28 -0.31
N VAL A 482 -15.19 24.58 0.25
CA VAL A 482 -15.02 25.50 1.39
C VAL A 482 -14.42 26.79 0.86
N THR A 483 -15.08 27.92 1.14
CA THR A 483 -14.52 29.25 0.89
C THR A 483 -13.40 29.51 1.89
N GLU A 484 -12.17 29.33 1.44
CA GLU A 484 -10.96 29.56 2.21
C GLU A 484 -9.92 30.29 1.35
N ASP A 485 -9.42 31.41 1.87
CA ASP A 485 -8.40 32.25 1.24
C ASP A 485 -6.99 31.76 1.64
N ASP A 486 -6.86 31.20 2.84
CA ASP A 486 -5.63 30.66 3.40
C ASP A 486 -5.22 29.37 2.68
N ARG A 487 -4.44 29.55 1.61
CA ARG A 487 -3.96 28.46 0.76
C ARG A 487 -2.44 28.34 0.80
N ILE A 488 -1.97 27.11 0.97
CA ILE A 488 -0.57 26.73 0.87
C ILE A 488 -0.43 25.56 -0.09
N LEU A 489 0.44 25.72 -1.09
CA LEU A 489 0.79 24.72 -2.08
C LEU A 489 2.17 24.19 -1.71
N LEU A 490 2.32 22.87 -1.58
CA LEU A 490 3.58 22.22 -1.23
C LEU A 490 3.83 21.00 -2.11
N GLY A 491 5.11 20.66 -2.29
CA GLY A 491 5.51 19.39 -2.87
C GLY A 491 6.63 19.56 -3.88
N ASP A 492 6.74 18.60 -4.81
CA ASP A 492 7.74 18.57 -5.87
C ASP A 492 7.19 19.26 -7.12
N TYR A 493 7.66 20.48 -7.36
CA TYR A 493 7.25 21.28 -8.51
C TYR A 493 8.02 20.85 -9.76
N ASN A 494 9.05 20.02 -9.58
CA ASN A 494 10.06 19.68 -10.58
C ASN A 494 10.58 20.94 -11.29
N ALA A 495 10.67 22.07 -10.59
CA ALA A 495 11.00 23.37 -11.17
C ALA A 495 11.83 24.19 -10.17
N TYR A 496 12.96 24.71 -10.66
CA TYR A 496 13.83 25.61 -9.88
C TYR A 496 13.20 27.00 -9.72
N ALA A 497 13.71 27.78 -8.76
CA ALA A 497 13.03 28.98 -8.26
C ALA A 497 12.77 30.10 -9.29
N GLN A 498 13.48 30.12 -10.43
CA GLN A 498 13.28 31.11 -11.51
C GLN A 498 12.54 30.54 -12.73
N GLU A 499 12.08 29.29 -12.68
CA GLU A 499 11.36 28.67 -13.79
C GLU A 499 9.90 29.13 -13.90
N GLU A 500 9.32 28.95 -15.10
CA GLU A 500 7.98 29.44 -15.42
C GLU A 500 6.87 29.01 -14.44
N PRO A 501 6.82 27.76 -13.94
CA PRO A 501 5.77 27.35 -13.01
C PRO A 501 5.69 28.23 -11.75
N LEU A 502 6.83 28.63 -11.20
CA LEU A 502 6.88 29.48 -10.01
C LEU A 502 6.47 30.92 -10.34
N THR A 503 6.87 31.43 -11.51
CA THR A 503 6.46 32.76 -11.97
C THR A 503 4.95 32.86 -12.23
N ILE A 504 4.36 31.80 -12.81
CA ILE A 504 2.91 31.71 -13.05
C ILE A 504 2.14 31.65 -11.73
N LEU A 505 2.57 30.81 -10.79
CA LEU A 505 1.94 30.72 -9.47
C LEU A 505 2.01 32.03 -8.70
N ALA A 506 3.18 32.70 -8.70
CA ALA A 506 3.34 34.00 -8.07
C ALA A 506 2.42 35.07 -8.69
N SER A 507 2.30 35.10 -10.03
CA SER A 507 1.40 35.99 -10.75
C SER A 507 -0.08 35.68 -10.47
N GLY A 508 -0.39 34.41 -10.17
CA GLY A 508 -1.70 33.95 -9.72
C GLY A 508 -1.99 34.19 -8.23
N GLY A 509 -1.11 34.87 -7.50
CA GLY A 509 -1.28 35.21 -6.08
C GLY A 509 -0.66 34.23 -5.10
N TYR A 510 0.14 33.26 -5.57
CA TYR A 510 0.82 32.26 -4.74
C TYR A 510 2.34 32.45 -4.78
N ALA A 511 2.86 33.33 -3.93
CA ALA A 511 4.30 33.63 -3.88
C ALA A 511 5.09 32.48 -3.23
N ASN A 512 6.33 32.26 -3.68
CA ASN A 512 7.21 31.29 -3.04
C ASN A 512 7.58 31.76 -1.63
N LEU A 513 7.45 30.86 -0.66
CA LEU A 513 7.82 31.13 0.72
C LEU A 513 9.34 31.11 0.88
N PHE A 514 10.07 30.34 0.09
CA PHE A 514 11.52 30.19 0.24
C PHE A 514 12.32 31.16 -0.62
N GLU A 515 13.48 31.56 -0.10
CA GLU A 515 14.48 32.36 -0.79
C GLU A 515 15.20 31.54 -1.88
N ASN A 516 15.66 32.19 -2.96
CA ASN A 516 16.28 31.49 -4.09
C ASN A 516 17.61 30.77 -3.77
N ASN A 517 18.22 31.01 -2.62
CA ASN A 517 19.47 30.37 -2.21
C ASN A 517 19.27 29.07 -1.41
N VAL A 518 18.03 28.61 -1.21
CA VAL A 518 17.76 27.31 -0.58
C VAL A 518 17.77 26.16 -1.59
N TYR A 519 17.98 24.94 -1.11
CA TYR A 519 18.00 23.72 -1.92
C TYR A 519 17.21 22.59 -1.26
N SER A 520 16.78 21.62 -2.06
CA SER A 520 16.27 20.33 -1.60
C SER A 520 16.71 19.15 -2.47
N TYR A 521 17.49 19.42 -3.51
CA TYR A 521 17.86 18.43 -4.51
C TYR A 521 19.23 18.72 -5.10
N GLN A 522 19.95 17.66 -5.44
CA GLN A 522 21.24 17.68 -6.10
C GLN A 522 21.17 16.84 -7.38
N PHE A 523 21.57 17.43 -8.51
CA PHE A 523 21.64 16.73 -9.79
C PHE A 523 22.92 17.08 -10.51
N ASP A 524 23.73 16.07 -10.85
CA ASP A 524 24.99 16.21 -11.60
C ASP A 524 25.91 17.31 -11.03
N GLY A 525 26.14 17.24 -9.72
CA GLY A 525 26.91 18.21 -8.96
C GLY A 525 26.29 19.59 -8.76
N GLN A 526 25.08 19.85 -9.29
CA GLN A 526 24.39 21.14 -9.20
C GLN A 526 23.23 21.11 -8.19
N TRP A 527 23.09 22.20 -7.46
CA TRP A 527 22.21 22.31 -6.30
C TRP A 527 21.08 23.29 -6.53
N GLY A 528 19.87 22.91 -6.15
CA GLY A 528 18.72 23.80 -6.18
C GLY A 528 17.53 23.19 -5.49
N SER A 529 16.38 23.82 -5.68
CA SER A 529 15.13 23.48 -5.02
C SER A 529 14.12 23.00 -6.06
N LEU A 530 13.78 21.72 -6.05
CA LEU A 530 12.64 21.20 -6.82
C LEU A 530 11.37 21.16 -5.96
N ASP A 531 11.55 20.92 -4.66
CA ASP A 531 10.49 20.97 -3.68
C ASP A 531 10.23 22.42 -3.27
N GLN A 532 9.02 22.91 -3.43
CA GLN A 532 8.68 24.31 -3.15
C GLN A 532 7.48 24.39 -2.22
N ALA A 533 7.33 25.54 -1.56
CA ALA A 533 6.10 25.92 -0.88
C ALA A 533 5.69 27.31 -1.35
N THR A 534 4.56 27.41 -2.06
CA THR A 534 3.97 28.70 -2.45
C THR A 534 2.69 28.95 -1.66
N ALA A 535 2.39 30.22 -1.35
CA ALA A 535 1.24 30.54 -0.51
C ALA A 535 0.52 31.80 -0.96
N SER A 536 -0.78 31.82 -0.73
CA SER A 536 -1.61 33.03 -0.81
C SER A 536 -1.10 34.12 0.13
N ALA A 537 -1.46 35.38 -0.13
CA ALA A 537 -1.06 36.50 0.72
C ALA A 537 -1.60 36.36 2.16
N SER A 538 -2.84 35.88 2.33
CA SER A 538 -3.46 35.68 3.65
C SER A 538 -2.74 34.57 4.44
N MET A 539 -2.39 33.46 3.78
CA MET A 539 -1.61 32.40 4.40
C MET A 539 -0.19 32.87 4.74
N THR A 540 0.47 33.60 3.85
CA THR A 540 1.83 34.13 4.07
C THR A 540 1.90 34.97 5.35
N SER A 541 0.84 35.73 5.65
CA SER A 541 0.76 36.54 6.89
C SER A 541 0.71 35.71 8.18
N GLN A 542 0.43 34.41 8.08
CA GLN A 542 0.34 33.47 9.19
C GLN A 542 1.54 32.52 9.27
N VAL A 543 2.46 32.57 8.30
CA VAL A 543 3.71 31.81 8.32
C VAL A 543 4.66 32.45 9.32
N VAL A 544 5.10 31.66 10.31
CA VAL A 544 6.03 32.10 11.36
C VAL A 544 7.41 31.46 11.26
N GLY A 545 7.58 30.49 10.36
CA GLY A 545 8.88 29.91 10.08
C GLY A 545 8.77 28.85 9.00
N LYS A 546 9.90 28.53 8.40
CA LYS A 546 10.01 27.59 7.28
C LYS A 546 11.42 27.01 7.27
N THR A 547 11.54 25.74 6.94
CA THR A 547 12.85 25.09 6.76
C THR A 547 12.71 23.92 5.79
N LYS A 548 13.86 23.48 5.28
CA LYS A 548 14.03 22.23 4.57
C LYS A 548 14.98 21.39 5.38
N TRP A 549 14.55 20.19 5.76
CA TRP A 549 15.40 19.35 6.59
C TRP A 549 16.38 18.59 5.71
N HIS A 550 17.66 18.95 5.76
CA HIS A 550 18.69 18.40 4.89
C HIS A 550 19.11 16.97 5.26
N ILE A 551 18.17 16.03 5.24
CA ILE A 551 18.41 14.61 5.54
C ILE A 551 18.71 13.78 4.30
N ASN A 552 18.51 14.31 3.10
CA ASN A 552 18.44 13.51 1.87
C ASN A 552 19.40 14.00 0.77
N ALA A 553 19.26 15.24 0.30
CA ALA A 553 20.02 15.75 -0.85
C ALA A 553 21.54 15.82 -0.58
N ASP A 554 21.92 15.97 0.69
CA ASP A 554 23.30 16.00 1.12
C ASP A 554 23.95 14.62 1.24
N GLU A 555 23.17 13.54 1.32
CA GLU A 555 23.69 12.20 1.56
C GLU A 555 24.01 11.47 0.25
N PRO A 556 25.13 10.71 0.19
CA PRO A 556 25.41 9.84 -0.93
C PRO A 556 24.29 8.83 -1.16
N ILE A 557 23.97 8.56 -2.44
CA ILE A 557 22.91 7.62 -2.82
C ILE A 557 23.10 6.23 -2.19
N VAL A 558 24.34 5.77 -2.06
CA VAL A 558 24.67 4.44 -1.54
C VAL A 558 24.26 4.22 -0.08
N LEU A 559 23.93 5.27 0.68
CA LEU A 559 23.45 5.18 2.07
C LEU A 559 21.92 4.99 2.18
N ASP A 560 21.26 4.76 1.06
CA ASP A 560 19.82 4.47 0.98
C ASP A 560 19.44 3.10 1.56
N TYR A 561 18.17 2.72 1.34
CA TYR A 561 17.63 1.45 1.81
C TYR A 561 17.96 0.26 0.89
N ASN A 562 18.47 0.50 -0.32
CA ASN A 562 18.73 -0.53 -1.31
C ASN A 562 19.90 -1.44 -0.91
N LYS A 563 19.95 -2.65 -1.47
CA LYS A 563 21.03 -3.63 -1.34
C LYS A 563 21.75 -3.88 -2.64
N GLU A 564 21.18 -3.47 -3.77
CA GLU A 564 21.83 -3.60 -5.06
C GLU A 564 23.19 -2.92 -5.03
N PHE A 565 24.16 -3.51 -5.72
CA PHE A 565 25.49 -2.93 -5.90
C PHE A 565 26.24 -2.67 -4.58
N LYS A 566 25.99 -3.52 -3.58
CA LYS A 566 26.69 -3.50 -2.28
C LYS A 566 27.26 -4.88 -1.95
N THR A 567 28.44 -4.95 -1.35
CA THR A 567 28.96 -6.19 -0.76
C THR A 567 28.18 -6.58 0.50
N PRO A 568 28.31 -7.82 1.02
CA PRO A 568 27.70 -8.20 2.30
C PRO A 568 28.10 -7.30 3.48
N GLY A 569 29.33 -6.78 3.50
CA GLY A 569 29.79 -5.83 4.52
C GLY A 569 29.12 -4.46 4.38
N GLN A 570 28.98 -3.98 3.15
CA GLN A 570 28.34 -2.71 2.82
C GLN A 570 26.83 -2.70 3.08
N VAL A 571 26.13 -3.81 2.82
CA VAL A 571 24.69 -3.93 3.13
C VAL A 571 24.40 -3.58 4.60
N ASN A 572 25.31 -3.93 5.50
CA ASN A 572 25.18 -3.62 6.92
C ASN A 572 25.75 -2.24 7.28
N SER A 573 26.97 -1.93 6.83
CA SER A 573 27.66 -0.70 7.23
C SER A 573 27.09 0.57 6.60
N PHE A 574 26.46 0.50 5.42
CA PHE A 574 25.86 1.65 4.73
C PHE A 574 24.41 1.93 5.14
N TYR A 575 23.82 1.10 6.00
CA TYR A 575 22.45 1.30 6.47
C TYR A 575 22.39 1.65 7.96
N SER A 576 21.49 2.56 8.29
CA SER A 576 21.08 2.87 9.67
C SER A 576 19.56 3.12 9.68
N PRO A 577 18.81 2.66 10.70
CA PRO A 577 17.36 2.87 10.83
C PRO A 577 17.02 4.30 11.31
N ASP A 578 17.58 5.31 10.63
CA ASP A 578 17.47 6.74 10.92
C ASP A 578 16.88 7.49 9.69
N PRO A 579 16.52 8.79 9.79
CA PRO A 579 15.83 9.47 8.69
C PRO A 579 16.72 9.81 7.49
N PHE A 580 18.05 9.71 7.62
CA PHE A 580 19.00 10.17 6.60
C PHE A 580 18.94 9.29 5.36
N ARG A 581 18.95 9.90 4.17
CA ARG A 581 18.79 9.21 2.89
C ARG A 581 17.54 8.33 2.82
N SER A 582 16.44 8.81 3.40
CA SER A 582 15.10 8.23 3.23
C SER A 582 14.51 8.52 1.84
N SER A 583 15.00 9.58 1.19
CA SER A 583 14.68 9.98 -0.18
C SER A 583 15.93 10.65 -0.80
N ASP A 584 15.81 11.04 -2.06
CA ASP A 584 16.70 11.95 -2.78
C ASP A 584 16.30 13.43 -2.66
N HIS A 585 15.13 13.72 -2.10
CA HIS A 585 14.64 15.08 -1.87
C HIS A 585 14.56 15.42 -0.38
N ASP A 586 14.99 16.63 0.00
CA ASP A 586 14.81 17.11 1.37
C ASP A 586 13.36 17.51 1.65
N PRO A 587 12.75 17.05 2.76
CA PRO A 587 11.37 17.43 3.10
C PRO A 587 11.25 18.89 3.52
N ILE A 588 10.07 19.46 3.23
CA ILE A 588 9.68 20.83 3.57
C ILE A 588 8.88 20.83 4.88
N LEU A 589 9.16 21.83 5.72
CA LEU A 589 8.39 22.12 6.93
C LEU A 589 8.09 23.63 7.03
N VAL A 590 6.84 23.97 7.27
CA VAL A 590 6.34 25.34 7.44
C VAL A 590 5.56 25.42 8.75
N GLY A 591 5.86 26.43 9.55
CA GLY A 591 5.18 26.74 10.81
C GLY A 591 4.14 27.84 10.60
N LEU A 592 2.93 27.60 11.08
CA LEU A 592 1.78 28.50 10.96
C LEU A 592 1.29 28.92 12.33
N ASN A 593 0.95 30.19 12.51
CA ASN A 593 0.08 30.66 13.58
C ASN A 593 -1.31 30.95 13.01
N LEU A 594 -2.14 29.92 12.97
CA LEU A 594 -3.42 29.93 12.28
C LEU A 594 -4.48 30.70 13.07
N ASN A 595 -5.08 31.70 12.44
CA ASN A 595 -6.11 32.57 12.98
C ASN A 595 -7.38 31.77 13.28
N ALA A 596 -8.06 32.13 14.38
CA ALA A 596 -9.33 31.49 14.73
C ALA A 596 -10.42 31.83 13.70
N GLN A 597 -11.25 30.84 13.39
CA GLN A 597 -12.44 31.01 12.56
C GLN A 597 -13.59 30.19 13.18
N THR A 598 -14.85 30.54 12.88
CA THR A 598 -16.00 29.75 13.33
C THR A 598 -15.91 28.33 12.75
N PRO A 599 -15.89 27.25 13.57
CA PRO A 599 -15.78 25.89 13.07
C PRO A 599 -16.91 25.52 12.10
N ILE A 600 -16.58 24.74 11.07
CA ILE A 600 -17.54 24.12 10.15
C ILE A 600 -17.48 22.60 10.29
N ASN A 601 -18.60 21.93 10.02
CA ASN A 601 -18.64 20.46 10.04
C ASN A 601 -17.98 19.88 8.77
N PRO A 602 -17.15 18.84 8.89
CA PRO A 602 -16.64 18.09 7.74
C PRO A 602 -17.74 17.56 6.81
N PRO A 603 -17.64 17.72 5.47
CA PRO A 603 -18.51 17.05 4.51
C PRO A 603 -18.35 15.54 4.59
N GLY A 604 -19.47 14.83 4.49
CA GLY A 604 -19.52 13.38 4.73
C GLY A 604 -19.79 13.01 6.20
N GLN A 605 -19.76 13.96 7.14
CA GLN A 605 -20.26 13.77 8.51
C GLN A 605 -21.72 14.19 8.70
N THR A 606 -22.53 14.23 7.63
CA THR A 606 -23.98 14.19 7.84
C THR A 606 -24.30 12.81 8.38
N ALA A 607 -24.57 12.74 9.68
CA ALA A 607 -25.07 11.54 10.31
C ALA A 607 -26.27 11.03 9.49
N SER A 608 -26.23 9.78 9.05
CA SER A 608 -27.30 9.17 8.26
C SER A 608 -27.52 7.73 8.63
N ILE A 609 -28.73 7.26 8.39
CA ILE A 609 -29.15 5.87 8.58
C ILE A 609 -29.80 5.35 7.30
N SER A 610 -29.64 4.06 7.01
CA SER A 610 -30.39 3.36 5.97
C SER A 610 -30.95 2.04 6.51
N LEU A 611 -32.10 1.63 5.97
CA LEU A 611 -32.81 0.42 6.38
C LEU A 611 -32.75 -0.63 5.28
N THR A 612 -32.59 -1.89 5.68
CA THR A 612 -32.66 -3.02 4.76
C THR A 612 -33.39 -4.19 5.42
N PRO A 613 -34.63 -4.49 5.01
CA PRO A 613 -35.30 -5.73 5.41
C PRO A 613 -34.47 -6.94 4.98
N VAL A 614 -34.27 -7.89 5.89
CA VAL A 614 -33.51 -9.13 5.64
C VAL A 614 -34.19 -9.98 4.57
N SER A 615 -35.52 -9.98 4.55
CA SER A 615 -36.31 -10.60 3.48
C SER A 615 -37.16 -9.56 2.77
N SER A 616 -37.05 -9.50 1.43
CA SER A 616 -37.87 -8.64 0.58
C SER A 616 -39.33 -9.13 0.48
N THR A 617 -39.55 -10.43 0.71
CA THR A 617 -40.87 -11.05 0.81
C THR A 617 -40.90 -12.02 2.00
N VAL A 618 -41.99 -11.97 2.78
CA VAL A 618 -42.25 -12.87 3.90
C VAL A 618 -43.61 -13.52 3.71
N SER A 619 -43.68 -14.84 3.79
CA SER A 619 -44.92 -15.61 3.64
C SER A 619 -45.49 -16.03 5.00
N VAL A 620 -46.80 -15.93 5.17
CA VAL A 620 -47.53 -16.35 6.37
C VAL A 620 -48.93 -16.82 5.98
N ASN A 621 -49.49 -17.83 6.62
CA ASN A 621 -50.88 -18.22 6.36
C ASN A 621 -51.86 -17.39 7.20
N ALA A 622 -53.07 -17.13 6.68
CA ALA A 622 -54.13 -16.50 7.45
C ALA A 622 -54.39 -17.28 8.75
N GLY A 623 -54.35 -16.60 9.90
CA GLY A 623 -54.41 -17.20 11.23
C GLY A 623 -53.05 -17.40 11.92
N ALA A 624 -51.93 -17.32 11.20
CA ALA A 624 -50.59 -17.54 11.75
C ALA A 624 -49.82 -16.22 11.97
N SER A 625 -48.60 -16.32 12.51
CA SER A 625 -47.67 -15.19 12.67
C SER A 625 -46.27 -15.60 12.22
N THR A 626 -45.48 -14.62 11.80
CA THR A 626 -44.07 -14.77 11.43
C THR A 626 -43.29 -13.49 11.77
N THR A 627 -42.00 -13.42 11.46
CA THR A 627 -41.15 -12.25 11.72
C THR A 627 -40.33 -11.84 10.51
N ASN A 628 -39.99 -10.56 10.40
CA ASN A 628 -38.94 -10.06 9.52
C ASN A 628 -37.96 -9.22 10.32
N THR A 629 -36.68 -9.23 9.94
CA THR A 629 -35.66 -8.37 10.57
C THR A 629 -35.34 -7.22 9.64
N VAL A 630 -35.13 -6.02 10.19
CA VAL A 630 -34.65 -4.85 9.45
C VAL A 630 -33.27 -4.48 9.99
N ASN A 631 -32.27 -4.56 9.12
CA ASN A 631 -30.92 -4.09 9.42
C ASN A 631 -30.85 -2.57 9.27
N VAL A 632 -30.11 -1.95 10.18
CA VAL A 632 -29.82 -0.52 10.18
C VAL A 632 -28.33 -0.33 9.89
N SER A 633 -28.03 0.29 8.75
CA SER A 633 -26.66 0.74 8.47
C SER A 633 -26.52 2.19 8.91
N ARG A 634 -25.43 2.50 9.61
CA ARG A 634 -25.16 3.83 10.17
C ARG A 634 -23.91 4.41 9.54
N THR A 635 -23.98 5.70 9.20
CA THR A 635 -22.82 6.47 8.75
C THR A 635 -22.71 7.69 9.63
N ASN A 636 -21.61 7.79 10.39
CA ASN A 636 -21.35 8.90 11.32
C ASN A 636 -22.50 9.18 12.31
N PHE A 637 -23.26 8.13 12.66
CA PHE A 637 -24.36 8.17 13.60
C PHE A 637 -24.17 7.05 14.64
N THR A 638 -24.17 7.41 15.92
CA THR A 638 -24.08 6.48 17.06
C THR A 638 -25.30 6.56 17.98
N GLY A 639 -26.25 7.44 17.66
CA GLY A 639 -27.48 7.62 18.42
C GLY A 639 -28.47 6.47 18.25
N SER A 640 -29.49 6.46 19.10
CA SER A 640 -30.55 5.47 19.02
C SER A 640 -31.38 5.64 17.74
N VAL A 641 -31.70 4.51 17.10
CA VAL A 641 -32.66 4.42 15.99
C VAL A 641 -33.93 3.74 16.48
N THR A 642 -35.07 4.36 16.22
CA THR A 642 -36.39 3.79 16.48
C THR A 642 -37.07 3.45 15.16
N LEU A 643 -37.47 2.19 15.01
CA LEU A 643 -38.31 1.71 13.91
C LEU A 643 -39.80 1.94 14.22
N GLY A 644 -40.53 2.34 13.20
CA GLY A 644 -41.98 2.42 13.17
C GLY A 644 -42.56 1.79 11.90
N VAL A 645 -43.78 1.27 11.97
CA VAL A 645 -44.52 0.82 10.79
C VAL A 645 -45.39 1.98 10.30
N ASP A 646 -45.05 2.53 9.13
CA ASP A 646 -45.77 3.66 8.54
C ASP A 646 -47.09 3.22 7.92
N SER A 647 -47.06 2.11 7.18
CA SER A 647 -48.26 1.58 6.52
C SER A 647 -48.13 0.09 6.20
N VAL A 648 -49.29 -0.57 6.14
CA VAL A 648 -49.46 -1.89 5.56
C VAL A 648 -50.59 -1.79 4.54
N THR A 649 -50.28 -1.91 3.26
CA THR A 649 -51.21 -1.65 2.16
C THR A 649 -51.44 -2.90 1.32
N GLY A 650 -52.70 -3.20 0.99
CA GLY A 650 -53.09 -4.34 0.17
C GLY A 650 -54.62 -4.41 0.04
N THR A 651 -55.12 -5.40 -0.70
CA THR A 651 -56.56 -5.59 -0.88
C THR A 651 -57.13 -6.52 0.19
N GLY A 652 -58.05 -6.02 1.03
CA GLY A 652 -58.69 -6.81 2.09
C GLY A 652 -58.23 -6.42 3.50
N THR A 653 -58.49 -7.28 4.48
CA THR A 653 -58.07 -7.04 5.87
C THR A 653 -56.57 -7.31 5.99
N ALA A 654 -55.78 -6.28 6.24
CA ALA A 654 -54.32 -6.38 6.31
C ALA A 654 -53.83 -7.15 7.56
N PRO A 655 -52.67 -7.83 7.48
CA PRO A 655 -52.01 -8.36 8.66
C PRO A 655 -51.52 -7.21 9.55
N VAL A 656 -51.54 -7.46 10.86
CA VAL A 656 -51.02 -6.52 11.85
C VAL A 656 -49.51 -6.67 11.92
N VAL A 657 -48.76 -5.61 11.61
CA VAL A 657 -47.30 -5.60 11.72
C VAL A 657 -46.87 -4.70 12.86
N THR A 658 -46.07 -5.23 13.77
CA THR A 658 -45.58 -4.50 14.95
C THR A 658 -44.08 -4.67 15.11
N VAL A 659 -43.37 -3.63 15.56
CA VAL A 659 -41.95 -3.74 15.91
C VAL A 659 -41.86 -4.43 17.27
N THR A 660 -41.21 -5.59 17.31
CA THR A 660 -41.02 -6.37 18.55
C THR A 660 -39.70 -6.06 19.24
N THR A 661 -38.67 -5.69 18.47
CA THR A 661 -37.36 -5.32 19.01
C THR A 661 -36.87 -4.05 18.30
N GLN A 662 -36.54 -3.02 19.07
CA GLN A 662 -35.95 -1.80 18.54
C GLN A 662 -34.44 -1.96 18.32
N PRO A 663 -33.87 -1.34 17.26
CA PRO A 663 -32.42 -1.34 17.07
C PRO A 663 -31.67 -0.58 18.16
N ASP A 664 -32.21 0.53 18.67
CA ASP A 664 -31.52 1.46 19.56
C ASP A 664 -30.13 1.83 19.02
N ALA A 665 -29.06 1.55 19.76
CA ALA A 665 -27.67 1.72 19.30
C ALA A 665 -27.13 0.53 18.48
N GLY A 666 -27.85 -0.60 18.46
CA GLY A 666 -27.51 -1.83 17.73
C GLY A 666 -27.98 -1.84 16.26
N ASN A 667 -27.50 -2.80 15.46
CA ASN A 667 -27.61 -2.76 13.99
C ASN A 667 -28.86 -3.43 13.39
N SER A 668 -29.81 -3.86 14.19
CA SER A 668 -31.03 -4.49 13.68
C SER A 668 -32.20 -4.40 14.64
N GLY A 669 -33.42 -4.37 14.08
CA GLY A 669 -34.67 -4.52 14.82
C GLY A 669 -35.54 -5.61 14.18
N THR A 670 -36.49 -6.14 14.93
CA THR A 670 -37.37 -7.23 14.47
C THR A 670 -38.82 -6.76 14.43
N LEU A 671 -39.53 -7.13 13.38
CA LEU A 671 -40.97 -6.94 13.21
C LEU A 671 -41.68 -8.28 13.30
N SER A 672 -42.80 -8.33 14.02
CA SER A 672 -43.76 -9.43 13.96
C SER A 672 -44.86 -9.09 12.97
N VAL A 673 -45.19 -10.06 12.12
CA VAL A 673 -46.30 -10.03 11.17
C VAL A 673 -47.34 -11.02 11.66
N ASN A 674 -48.49 -10.53 12.13
CA ASN A 674 -49.60 -11.34 12.60
C ASN A 674 -50.73 -11.29 11.55
N ALA A 675 -51.04 -12.45 10.96
CA ALA A 675 -52.06 -12.61 9.94
C ALA A 675 -53.38 -13.18 10.51
N THR A 676 -53.61 -13.10 11.83
CA THR A 676 -54.88 -13.48 12.45
C THR A 676 -55.98 -12.55 11.96
N GLY A 677 -56.94 -13.09 11.22
CA GLY A 677 -58.02 -12.31 10.60
C GLY A 677 -57.63 -11.58 9.30
N ALA A 678 -56.38 -11.71 8.84
CA ALA A 678 -55.95 -11.14 7.57
C ALA A 678 -56.55 -11.93 6.40
N THR A 679 -56.95 -11.21 5.34
CA THR A 679 -57.43 -11.84 4.10
C THR A 679 -56.24 -12.37 3.31
N ALA A 680 -56.38 -13.53 2.67
CA ALA A 680 -55.34 -14.05 1.77
C ALA A 680 -55.07 -13.05 0.64
N GLY A 681 -53.79 -12.77 0.38
CA GLY A 681 -53.37 -11.72 -0.55
C GLY A 681 -52.00 -11.15 -0.22
N THR A 682 -51.56 -10.18 -1.02
CA THR A 682 -50.24 -9.56 -0.90
C THR A 682 -50.36 -8.17 -0.29
N TYR A 683 -49.52 -7.88 0.71
CA TYR A 683 -49.49 -6.61 1.41
C TYR A 683 -48.08 -6.01 1.38
N THR A 684 -47.97 -4.73 1.05
CA THR A 684 -46.70 -3.99 1.13
C THR A 684 -46.61 -3.33 2.50
N VAL A 685 -45.53 -3.61 3.22
CA VAL A 685 -45.22 -3.00 4.51
C VAL A 685 -44.17 -1.93 4.30
N THR A 686 -44.44 -0.71 4.77
CA THR A 686 -43.45 0.38 4.82
C THR A 686 -42.99 0.57 6.26
N VAL A 687 -41.69 0.46 6.48
CA VAL A 687 -41.04 0.65 7.79
C VAL A 687 -40.21 1.92 7.74
N ARG A 688 -40.35 2.77 8.75
CA ARG A 688 -39.58 4.00 8.93
C ARG A 688 -38.56 3.83 10.05
N GLY A 689 -37.35 4.34 9.84
CA GLY A 689 -36.31 4.48 10.86
C GLY A 689 -36.11 5.96 11.17
N THR A 690 -36.12 6.30 12.46
CA THR A 690 -35.99 7.67 12.96
C THR A 690 -34.84 7.75 13.96
N GLY A 691 -34.10 8.86 13.97
CA GLY A 691 -33.01 9.11 14.91
C GLY A 691 -32.79 10.60 15.11
N THR A 692 -32.41 11.01 16.32
CA THR A 692 -32.17 12.43 16.61
C THR A 692 -30.93 12.93 15.87
N GLY A 693 -31.08 13.93 15.00
CA GLY A 693 -29.95 14.50 14.25
C GLY A 693 -29.65 13.83 12.91
N VAL A 694 -30.53 12.92 12.45
CA VAL A 694 -30.49 12.32 11.10
C VAL A 694 -31.86 12.45 10.43
N SER A 695 -31.91 12.43 9.10
CA SER A 695 -33.18 12.37 8.38
C SER A 695 -33.84 11.00 8.52
N ASP A 696 -35.18 10.99 8.64
CA ASP A 696 -35.97 9.76 8.57
C ASP A 696 -35.70 9.02 7.25
N THR A 697 -35.68 7.69 7.31
CA THR A 697 -35.52 6.82 6.15
C THR A 697 -36.59 5.74 6.16
N THR A 698 -37.00 5.25 4.99
CA THR A 698 -38.01 4.21 4.86
C THR A 698 -37.52 3.06 4.01
N ALA A 699 -37.92 1.84 4.35
CA ALA A 699 -37.77 0.66 3.50
C ALA A 699 -39.09 -0.10 3.40
N THR A 700 -39.24 -0.85 2.31
CA THR A 700 -40.43 -1.67 2.07
C THR A 700 -40.10 -3.15 1.95
N PHE A 701 -41.03 -3.99 2.37
CA PHE A 701 -41.03 -5.42 2.07
C PHE A 701 -42.46 -5.92 1.87
N THR A 702 -42.58 -7.10 1.27
CA THR A 702 -43.87 -7.71 0.93
C THR A 702 -44.24 -8.79 1.94
N VAL A 703 -45.50 -8.81 2.38
CA VAL A 703 -46.10 -9.91 3.12
C VAL A 703 -47.09 -10.65 2.21
N SER A 704 -46.86 -11.95 1.99
CA SER A 704 -47.78 -12.82 1.27
C SER A 704 -48.61 -13.62 2.27
N VAL A 705 -49.91 -13.35 2.34
CA VAL A 705 -50.85 -14.06 3.22
C VAL A 705 -51.53 -15.20 2.45
N GLY A 706 -51.25 -16.45 2.84
CA GLY A 706 -51.89 -17.66 2.29
C GLY A 706 -53.26 -17.96 2.90
N THR A 707 -53.99 -18.91 2.34
CA THR A 707 -55.29 -19.38 2.89
C THR A 707 -55.13 -20.06 4.25
N PRO A 708 -56.15 -20.05 5.13
CA PRO A 708 -56.10 -20.78 6.40
C PRO A 708 -55.89 -22.27 6.16
N VAL A 709 -54.87 -22.87 6.79
CA VAL A 709 -54.64 -24.31 6.74
C VAL A 709 -55.34 -24.96 7.93
N VAL A 710 -56.35 -25.80 7.68
CA VAL A 710 -56.88 -26.73 8.69
C VAL A 710 -56.01 -27.98 8.64
N VAL A 711 -55.17 -28.21 9.65
CA VAL A 711 -54.28 -29.39 9.70
C VAL A 711 -54.98 -30.55 10.41
N GLY A 712 -54.92 -31.77 9.87
CA GLY A 712 -55.52 -32.98 10.44
C GLY A 712 -54.85 -33.47 11.74
N ALA A 713 -55.50 -34.37 12.48
CA ALA A 713 -54.90 -35.07 13.62
C ALA A 713 -53.84 -36.10 13.16
N PRO A 714 -52.89 -36.54 14.02
CA PRO A 714 -51.90 -37.56 13.67
C PRO A 714 -52.52 -38.84 13.10
N TRP A 715 -51.83 -39.50 12.16
CA TRP A 715 -52.32 -40.72 11.53
C TRP A 715 -51.22 -41.75 11.24
N ILE A 716 -51.58 -43.02 11.29
CA ILE A 716 -50.75 -44.16 10.88
C ILE A 716 -50.56 -44.07 9.36
N ASN A 717 -49.31 -43.98 8.93
CA ASN A 717 -48.93 -43.64 7.56
C ASN A 717 -48.38 -44.83 6.77
N GLU A 718 -47.64 -45.70 7.45
CA GLU A 718 -46.94 -46.84 6.86
C GLU A 718 -46.74 -47.92 7.94
N LEU A 719 -46.86 -49.21 7.61
CA LEU A 719 -46.50 -50.30 8.52
C LEU A 719 -46.03 -51.57 7.79
N SER A 720 -45.20 -52.35 8.48
CA SER A 720 -44.84 -53.72 8.11
C SER A 720 -45.04 -54.66 9.30
N TYR A 721 -45.75 -55.77 9.14
CA TYR A 721 -46.15 -56.67 10.25
C TYR A 721 -46.14 -58.18 9.95
N ASP A 722 -45.96 -58.62 8.70
CA ASP A 722 -45.98 -60.06 8.33
C ASP A 722 -45.13 -60.28 7.07
N SER A 723 -43.81 -60.20 7.21
CA SER A 723 -42.88 -60.29 6.07
C SER A 723 -42.15 -61.64 6.06
N SER A 724 -41.54 -61.99 4.92
CA SER A 724 -40.78 -63.24 4.78
C SER A 724 -39.41 -63.22 5.47
N ALA A 725 -39.12 -62.17 6.27
CA ALA A 725 -37.93 -62.13 7.11
C ALA A 725 -37.94 -63.28 8.13
N THR A 726 -36.77 -63.77 8.54
CA THR A 726 -36.68 -64.94 9.43
C THR A 726 -37.30 -64.61 10.80
N ASN A 727 -38.55 -65.05 11.02
CA ASN A 727 -39.40 -64.69 12.16
C ASN A 727 -39.66 -63.18 12.28
N ASP A 728 -39.84 -62.48 11.16
CA ASP A 728 -40.16 -61.03 11.08
C ASP A 728 -39.09 -60.09 11.68
N LEU A 729 -37.93 -60.63 12.08
CA LEU A 729 -36.91 -59.91 12.81
C LEU A 729 -36.22 -58.84 11.96
N GLY A 730 -36.33 -57.59 12.41
CA GLY A 730 -35.61 -56.44 11.86
C GLY A 730 -36.35 -55.67 10.75
N ASP A 731 -37.55 -56.11 10.37
CA ASP A 731 -38.33 -55.52 9.28
C ASP A 731 -39.68 -54.91 9.71
N GLU A 732 -40.16 -55.22 10.92
CA GLU A 732 -41.42 -54.69 11.44
C GLU A 732 -41.30 -53.27 12.00
N TYR A 733 -42.27 -52.43 11.63
CA TYR A 733 -42.38 -51.08 12.16
C TYR A 733 -43.77 -50.48 11.91
N VAL A 734 -44.06 -49.39 12.63
CA VAL A 734 -45.20 -48.52 12.38
C VAL A 734 -44.69 -47.09 12.25
N GLU A 735 -45.06 -46.40 11.18
CA GLU A 735 -44.84 -44.97 11.00
C GLU A 735 -46.13 -44.20 11.25
N VAL A 736 -46.03 -43.13 12.04
CA VAL A 736 -47.10 -42.17 12.28
C VAL A 736 -46.65 -40.79 11.81
N VAL A 737 -47.46 -40.14 10.97
CA VAL A 737 -47.23 -38.76 10.58
C VAL A 737 -47.96 -37.83 11.54
N VAL A 738 -47.23 -36.87 12.09
CA VAL A 738 -47.70 -35.90 13.09
C VAL A 738 -47.52 -34.48 12.57
N PRO A 739 -48.54 -33.62 12.59
CA PRO A 739 -48.37 -32.20 12.28
C PRO A 739 -47.33 -31.51 13.17
N THR A 740 -46.45 -30.73 12.57
CA THR A 740 -45.46 -29.94 13.31
C THR A 740 -46.18 -28.92 14.19
N GLY A 741 -45.99 -29.05 15.52
CA GLY A 741 -46.68 -28.25 16.52
C GLY A 741 -47.84 -28.96 17.24
N TYR A 742 -48.23 -30.16 16.80
CA TYR A 742 -49.13 -31.01 17.59
C TYR A 742 -48.43 -31.45 18.88
N ASN A 743 -49.09 -31.31 20.04
CA ASN A 743 -48.48 -31.71 21.30
C ASN A 743 -48.40 -33.24 21.39
N VAL A 744 -47.18 -33.76 21.33
CA VAL A 744 -46.89 -35.20 21.37
C VAL A 744 -46.64 -35.76 22.77
N SER A 745 -46.60 -34.92 23.81
CA SER A 745 -46.20 -35.34 25.16
C SER A 745 -47.07 -36.44 25.76
N ASN A 746 -48.34 -36.49 25.34
CA ASN A 746 -49.33 -37.46 25.81
C ASN A 746 -49.70 -38.50 24.72
N LEU A 747 -49.01 -38.49 23.57
CA LEU A 747 -49.28 -39.43 22.50
C LEU A 747 -48.62 -40.79 22.77
N SER A 748 -49.37 -41.85 22.49
CA SER A 748 -48.88 -43.23 22.53
C SER A 748 -49.46 -44.06 21.40
N LEU A 749 -48.64 -44.97 20.85
CA LEU A 749 -49.06 -46.03 19.96
C LEU A 749 -49.39 -47.27 20.81
N VAL A 750 -50.60 -47.80 20.68
CA VAL A 750 -51.07 -48.96 21.46
C VAL A 750 -51.36 -50.11 20.53
N LEU A 751 -50.75 -51.27 20.78
CA LEU A 751 -50.96 -52.49 20.00
C LEU A 751 -51.98 -53.40 20.69
N TYR A 752 -52.88 -53.98 19.90
CA TYR A 752 -54.00 -54.78 20.35
C TYR A 752 -54.00 -56.16 19.70
N ASN A 753 -54.32 -57.17 20.50
CA ASN A 753 -54.52 -58.54 20.05
C ASN A 753 -56.00 -58.71 19.67
N GLY A 754 -56.32 -59.01 18.43
CA GLY A 754 -57.71 -59.15 17.97
C GLY A 754 -58.37 -60.45 18.41
N ASN A 755 -57.62 -61.43 18.92
CA ASN A 755 -58.18 -62.54 19.71
C ASN A 755 -58.48 -62.09 21.15
N GLY A 756 -59.66 -61.49 21.32
CA GLY A 756 -60.17 -60.99 22.62
C GLY A 756 -60.05 -59.48 22.80
N GLY A 757 -59.38 -58.78 21.88
CA GLY A 757 -59.37 -57.33 21.75
C GLY A 757 -58.48 -56.58 22.74
N ALA A 758 -57.71 -57.27 23.59
CA ALA A 758 -56.93 -56.63 24.65
C ALA A 758 -55.66 -55.93 24.13
N SER A 759 -55.33 -54.76 24.67
CA SER A 759 -54.03 -54.12 24.42
C SER A 759 -52.90 -54.93 25.04
N TYR A 760 -51.85 -55.25 24.28
CA TYR A 760 -50.68 -55.96 24.80
C TYR A 760 -49.42 -55.09 24.92
N ARG A 761 -49.42 -53.91 24.29
CA ARG A 761 -48.26 -53.00 24.31
C ARG A 761 -48.69 -51.54 24.17
N THR A 762 -47.96 -50.64 24.81
CA THR A 762 -48.13 -49.19 24.68
C THR A 762 -46.77 -48.52 24.62
N ASP A 763 -46.52 -47.80 23.53
CA ASP A 763 -45.25 -47.14 23.23
C ASP A 763 -45.48 -45.63 23.16
N ALA A 764 -44.81 -44.86 24.03
CA ALA A 764 -44.89 -43.40 24.02
C ALA A 764 -44.15 -42.80 22.82
N PHE A 765 -44.63 -41.68 22.29
CA PHE A 765 -43.99 -40.94 21.19
C PHE A 765 -42.70 -40.22 21.63
N THR A 766 -42.53 -39.97 22.92
CA THR A 766 -41.37 -39.29 23.50
C THR A 766 -40.64 -40.19 24.49
N ASN A 767 -39.32 -39.99 24.63
CA ASN A 767 -38.46 -40.75 25.54
C ASN A 767 -38.53 -42.28 25.36
N ASN A 768 -38.74 -42.75 24.12
CA ASN A 768 -38.82 -44.17 23.80
C ASN A 768 -37.72 -44.56 22.81
N ALA A 769 -36.85 -45.49 23.21
CA ALA A 769 -35.67 -45.88 22.45
C ALA A 769 -35.99 -46.60 21.12
N ILE A 770 -37.22 -47.07 20.93
CA ILE A 770 -37.63 -47.71 19.67
C ILE A 770 -38.10 -46.69 18.61
N VAL A 771 -38.26 -45.42 18.99
CA VAL A 771 -38.85 -44.38 18.14
C VAL A 771 -37.75 -43.52 17.52
N THR A 772 -37.75 -43.41 16.20
CA THR A 772 -36.94 -42.46 15.45
C THR A 772 -37.83 -41.39 14.83
N THR A 773 -37.41 -40.11 14.90
CA THR A 773 -38.20 -38.98 14.40
C THR A 773 -37.50 -38.26 13.26
N THR A 774 -38.21 -38.02 12.17
CA THR A 774 -37.69 -37.29 11.00
C THR A 774 -38.65 -36.18 10.60
N ALA A 775 -38.14 -34.96 10.42
CA ALA A 775 -38.95 -33.86 9.88
C ALA A 775 -39.26 -34.12 8.40
N LEU A 776 -40.54 -34.00 8.02
CA LEU A 776 -41.02 -34.16 6.66
C LEU A 776 -41.36 -32.79 6.03
N ALA A 777 -41.43 -32.77 4.70
CA ALA A 777 -41.97 -31.63 3.97
C ALA A 777 -43.45 -31.38 4.33
N GLY A 778 -43.94 -30.15 4.14
CA GLY A 778 -45.34 -29.79 4.42
C GLY A 778 -45.64 -29.48 5.90
N GLY A 779 -44.64 -29.43 6.78
CA GLY A 779 -44.85 -29.12 8.19
C GLY A 779 -45.37 -30.32 8.99
N TYR A 780 -44.82 -31.51 8.72
CA TYR A 780 -45.09 -32.74 9.47
C TYR A 780 -43.79 -33.37 10.00
N THR A 781 -43.92 -34.30 10.92
CA THR A 781 -42.84 -35.13 11.45
C THR A 781 -43.27 -36.59 11.42
N ALA A 782 -42.44 -37.46 10.85
CA ALA A 782 -42.60 -38.90 10.92
C ALA A 782 -42.07 -39.43 12.25
N TYR A 783 -42.88 -40.21 12.94
CA TYR A 783 -42.51 -40.98 14.13
C TYR A 783 -42.53 -42.46 13.77
N VAL A 784 -41.36 -43.09 13.75
CA VAL A 784 -41.17 -44.46 13.29
C VAL A 784 -40.85 -45.35 14.49
N PHE A 785 -41.74 -46.28 14.80
CA PHE A 785 -41.64 -47.26 15.88
C PHE A 785 -41.02 -48.55 15.33
N ASN A 786 -39.80 -48.87 15.73
CA ASN A 786 -39.03 -50.01 15.22
C ASN A 786 -39.10 -51.22 16.14
N TYR A 787 -39.31 -52.43 15.60
CA TYR A 787 -39.45 -53.67 16.38
C TYR A 787 -38.37 -54.71 16.01
N PRO A 788 -37.07 -54.48 16.36
CA PRO A 788 -35.96 -55.21 15.75
C PRO A 788 -35.51 -56.51 16.45
N SER A 789 -36.09 -56.91 17.59
CA SER A 789 -35.54 -57.99 18.44
C SER A 789 -36.56 -59.08 18.81
N PRO A 790 -36.13 -60.35 18.96
CA PRO A 790 -37.01 -61.44 19.42
C PRO A 790 -37.68 -61.11 20.75
N GLY A 791 -39.01 -61.21 20.82
CA GLY A 791 -39.82 -60.85 22.00
C GLY A 791 -40.36 -59.41 22.00
N ASN A 792 -40.08 -58.64 20.95
CA ASN A 792 -40.52 -57.25 20.79
C ASN A 792 -41.14 -57.02 19.40
N ILE A 793 -41.80 -58.02 18.83
CA ILE A 793 -42.44 -58.03 17.50
C ILE A 793 -43.90 -57.56 17.55
N ILE A 794 -44.43 -57.13 16.41
CA ILE A 794 -45.86 -56.92 16.19
C ILE A 794 -46.52 -58.30 16.05
N GLN A 795 -47.74 -58.47 16.57
CA GLN A 795 -48.50 -59.71 16.37
C GLN A 795 -49.16 -59.72 14.98
N ASN A 796 -49.10 -60.85 14.28
CA ASN A 796 -49.63 -61.05 12.92
C ASN A 796 -50.91 -61.91 12.91
N GLY A 797 -51.75 -61.77 13.94
CA GLY A 797 -53.05 -62.44 14.00
C GLY A 797 -54.05 -61.87 12.98
N ASP A 798 -54.95 -62.73 12.50
CA ASP A 798 -56.09 -62.37 11.65
C ASP A 798 -57.38 -62.32 12.50
N PRO A 799 -57.81 -61.16 13.04
CA PRO A 799 -57.18 -59.83 12.96
C PRO A 799 -56.33 -59.46 14.19
N ASP A 800 -55.48 -58.45 14.03
CA ASP A 800 -54.79 -57.68 15.09
C ASP A 800 -54.80 -56.18 14.71
N GLY A 801 -54.41 -55.28 15.63
CA GLY A 801 -54.55 -53.84 15.34
C GLY A 801 -53.74 -52.90 16.23
N LEU A 802 -53.79 -51.62 15.87
CA LEU A 802 -53.05 -50.54 16.52
C LEU A 802 -53.85 -49.24 16.60
N ALA A 803 -53.66 -48.51 17.70
CA ALA A 803 -54.32 -47.24 17.95
C ALA A 803 -53.32 -46.12 18.28
N ILE A 804 -53.61 -44.91 17.82
CA ILE A 804 -53.00 -43.68 18.33
C ILE A 804 -53.90 -43.15 19.45
N CYS A 805 -53.34 -42.97 20.64
CA CYS A 805 -54.02 -42.38 21.79
C CYS A 805 -53.37 -41.04 22.16
N ASN A 806 -54.19 -40.07 22.60
CA ASN A 806 -53.75 -38.87 23.29
C ASN A 806 -54.26 -38.92 24.73
N GLY A 807 -53.41 -39.38 25.66
CA GLY A 807 -53.85 -39.81 26.98
C GLY A 807 -54.92 -40.90 26.86
N THR A 808 -56.13 -40.65 27.37
CA THR A 808 -57.27 -41.58 27.27
C THR A 808 -58.10 -41.41 26.00
N GLN A 809 -57.84 -40.37 25.19
CA GLN A 809 -58.63 -40.08 23.99
C GLN A 809 -58.11 -40.89 22.79
N LEU A 810 -59.03 -41.55 22.08
CA LEU A 810 -58.72 -42.22 20.82
C LEU A 810 -58.56 -41.20 19.68
N VAL A 811 -57.43 -41.25 18.97
CA VAL A 811 -57.17 -40.45 17.77
C VAL A 811 -57.45 -41.27 16.50
N GLN A 812 -56.95 -42.50 16.44
CA GLN A 812 -57.18 -43.41 15.33
C GLN A 812 -57.08 -44.86 15.82
N PHE A 813 -57.93 -45.77 15.31
CA PHE A 813 -57.84 -47.21 15.58
C PHE A 813 -57.96 -48.00 14.28
N LEU A 814 -56.86 -48.63 13.86
CA LEU A 814 -56.80 -49.46 12.66
C LEU A 814 -56.54 -50.93 13.04
N SER A 815 -57.01 -51.83 12.19
CA SER A 815 -56.68 -53.26 12.25
C SER A 815 -56.31 -53.78 10.87
N TYR A 816 -55.61 -54.89 10.80
CA TYR A 816 -55.30 -55.61 9.57
C TYR A 816 -56.00 -56.98 9.57
N ASP A 817 -56.26 -57.49 8.38
CA ASP A 817 -56.95 -58.75 8.05
C ASP A 817 -58.38 -58.95 8.59
N GLY A 818 -58.89 -58.01 9.37
CA GLY A 818 -60.28 -57.97 9.81
C GLY A 818 -60.52 -56.79 10.75
N SER A 819 -61.67 -56.78 11.43
CA SER A 819 -61.98 -55.77 12.45
C SER A 819 -62.41 -56.43 13.76
N PHE A 820 -62.12 -55.80 14.88
CA PHE A 820 -62.48 -56.28 16.21
C PHE A 820 -62.75 -55.11 17.16
N VAL A 821 -63.35 -55.39 18.31
CA VAL A 821 -63.62 -54.38 19.35
C VAL A 821 -62.45 -54.34 20.33
N GLY A 822 -61.89 -53.16 20.55
CA GLY A 822 -60.82 -52.96 21.54
C GLY A 822 -61.30 -53.17 22.97
N VAL A 823 -60.45 -53.75 23.81
CA VAL A 823 -60.67 -54.00 25.24
C VAL A 823 -59.50 -53.38 26.01
N GLY A 824 -59.80 -52.41 26.88
CA GLY A 824 -58.78 -51.62 27.58
C GLY A 824 -58.16 -50.52 26.69
N GLY A 825 -57.29 -49.70 27.28
CA GLY A 825 -56.66 -48.57 26.59
C GLY A 825 -57.65 -47.51 26.07
N CYS A 826 -57.21 -46.65 25.15
CA CYS A 826 -58.07 -45.60 24.57
C CYS A 826 -59.12 -46.14 23.59
N ALA A 827 -58.98 -47.38 23.10
CA ALA A 827 -59.89 -47.99 22.14
C ALA A 827 -60.95 -48.91 22.80
N ALA A 828 -61.07 -48.88 24.13
CA ALA A 828 -62.02 -49.73 24.86
C ALA A 828 -63.47 -49.52 24.36
N GLY A 829 -64.09 -50.60 23.87
CA GLY A 829 -65.45 -50.60 23.34
C GLY A 829 -65.60 -50.03 21.94
N VAL A 830 -64.51 -49.66 21.26
CA VAL A 830 -64.52 -49.12 19.88
C VAL A 830 -64.15 -50.24 18.91
N THR A 831 -64.91 -50.38 17.82
CA THR A 831 -64.54 -51.28 16.70
C THR A 831 -63.45 -50.64 15.86
N SER A 832 -62.37 -51.38 15.57
CA SER A 832 -61.29 -50.95 14.69
C SER A 832 -61.76 -50.77 13.24
N THR A 833 -61.08 -49.90 12.50
CA THR A 833 -61.26 -49.80 11.05
C THR A 833 -60.25 -50.71 10.35
N ALA A 834 -60.74 -51.71 9.61
CA ALA A 834 -59.86 -52.61 8.86
C ALA A 834 -59.15 -51.86 7.72
N ILE A 835 -57.84 -52.04 7.62
CA ILE A 835 -57.04 -51.62 6.47
C ILE A 835 -57.50 -52.47 5.27
N PRO A 836 -57.83 -51.86 4.12
CA PRO A 836 -58.47 -52.57 3.01
C PRO A 836 -57.53 -53.51 2.23
N VAL A 837 -56.28 -53.61 2.66
CA VAL A 837 -55.20 -54.40 2.05
C VAL A 837 -54.42 -55.11 3.17
N GLY A 838 -53.99 -56.34 2.93
CA GLY A 838 -53.18 -57.13 3.86
C GLY A 838 -51.72 -57.25 3.40
N GLN A 839 -50.86 -57.65 4.31
CA GLN A 839 -49.47 -57.99 4.03
C GLN A 839 -49.30 -59.50 4.23
N PRO A 840 -49.21 -60.31 3.16
CA PRO A 840 -49.02 -61.75 3.33
C PRO A 840 -47.58 -62.05 3.75
N ASN A 841 -47.35 -63.09 4.57
CA ASN A 841 -46.04 -63.59 4.98
C ASN A 841 -45.02 -63.92 3.85
N SER A 842 -45.47 -63.94 2.59
CA SER A 842 -44.61 -64.06 1.41
C SER A 842 -44.02 -62.72 0.93
N THR A 843 -44.39 -61.61 1.57
CA THR A 843 -43.91 -60.26 1.24
C THR A 843 -42.41 -60.17 1.49
N ALA A 844 -41.64 -59.71 0.49
CA ALA A 844 -40.20 -59.57 0.62
C ALA A 844 -39.84 -58.55 1.72
N PRO A 845 -38.77 -58.76 2.52
CA PRO A 845 -38.34 -57.80 3.53
C PRO A 845 -38.01 -56.45 2.89
N GLY A 846 -38.30 -55.38 3.61
CA GLY A 846 -38.15 -54.02 3.12
C GLY A 846 -39.37 -53.51 2.33
N ASN A 847 -40.48 -54.24 2.30
CA ASN A 847 -41.74 -53.76 1.78
C ASN A 847 -42.78 -53.58 2.90
N SER A 848 -43.69 -52.62 2.73
CA SER A 848 -44.66 -52.18 3.73
C SER A 848 -45.97 -51.77 3.08
N LEU A 849 -47.06 -51.88 3.84
CA LEU A 849 -48.30 -51.17 3.53
C LEU A 849 -48.05 -49.68 3.73
N GLN A 850 -48.40 -48.87 2.73
CA GLN A 850 -48.15 -47.43 2.78
C GLN A 850 -49.32 -46.64 2.17
N LEU A 851 -49.65 -45.51 2.79
CA LEU A 851 -50.65 -44.57 2.27
C LEU A 851 -50.12 -43.81 1.04
N SER A 852 -50.98 -43.62 0.04
CA SER A 852 -50.73 -42.72 -1.10
C SER A 852 -51.88 -41.71 -1.26
N GLY A 853 -51.63 -40.64 -2.03
CA GLY A 853 -52.60 -39.55 -2.23
C GLY A 853 -52.03 -38.19 -1.84
N THR A 854 -52.84 -37.15 -1.92
CA THR A 854 -52.42 -35.77 -1.62
C THR A 854 -53.40 -35.14 -0.65
N GLY A 855 -52.90 -34.65 0.49
CA GLY A 855 -53.76 -34.08 1.51
C GLY A 855 -53.03 -33.73 2.80
N ASN A 856 -53.82 -33.46 3.84
CA ASN A 856 -53.32 -33.01 5.15
C ASN A 856 -54.00 -33.69 6.36
N LYS A 857 -54.76 -34.76 6.10
CA LYS A 857 -55.42 -35.61 7.11
C LYS A 857 -55.59 -37.04 6.57
N TYR A 858 -55.74 -38.01 7.48
CA TYR A 858 -55.87 -39.44 7.14
C TYR A 858 -56.86 -39.75 6.01
N SER A 859 -58.05 -39.13 6.02
CA SER A 859 -59.12 -39.41 5.06
C SER A 859 -58.79 -39.02 3.62
N ASP A 860 -57.73 -38.26 3.39
CA ASP A 860 -57.31 -37.83 2.05
C ASP A 860 -56.44 -38.88 1.35
N PHE A 861 -56.05 -39.93 2.06
CA PHE A 861 -55.13 -40.95 1.60
C PHE A 861 -55.81 -42.31 1.48
N THR A 862 -55.22 -43.19 0.67
CA THR A 862 -55.68 -44.57 0.47
C THR A 862 -54.54 -45.55 0.71
N TRP A 863 -54.83 -46.66 1.38
CA TRP A 863 -53.86 -47.74 1.63
C TRP A 863 -53.57 -48.53 0.35
N ASN A 864 -52.29 -48.85 0.14
CA ASN A 864 -51.82 -49.65 -0.98
C ASN A 864 -51.23 -50.97 -0.48
N ALA A 865 -51.28 -51.99 -1.35
CA ALA A 865 -50.61 -53.26 -1.13
C ALA A 865 -49.09 -53.06 -0.92
N PRO A 866 -48.38 -54.05 -0.32
CA PRO A 866 -46.98 -53.86 0.06
C PRO A 866 -46.08 -53.43 -1.10
N ALA A 867 -45.31 -52.37 -0.88
CA ALA A 867 -44.29 -51.86 -1.80
C ALA A 867 -43.04 -51.44 -1.01
N THR A 868 -41.95 -51.12 -1.69
CA THR A 868 -40.68 -50.74 -1.04
C THR A 868 -40.90 -49.60 -0.04
N ASN A 869 -40.44 -49.81 1.18
CA ASN A 869 -40.70 -48.89 2.28
C ASN A 869 -40.03 -47.54 2.08
N THR A 870 -40.66 -46.53 2.67
CA THR A 870 -40.24 -45.12 2.64
C THR A 870 -40.01 -44.57 4.04
N LYS A 871 -39.67 -45.44 4.97
CA LYS A 871 -39.51 -45.19 6.40
C LYS A 871 -38.76 -43.90 6.71
N GLY A 872 -39.39 -43.01 7.47
CA GLY A 872 -38.87 -41.70 7.85
C GLY A 872 -38.87 -40.66 6.73
N ALA A 873 -39.49 -40.96 5.59
CA ALA A 873 -39.67 -40.09 4.44
C ALA A 873 -41.15 -40.11 3.99
N VAL A 874 -41.50 -39.26 3.01
CA VAL A 874 -42.86 -39.24 2.46
C VAL A 874 -43.08 -40.49 1.60
N ASN A 875 -44.25 -41.13 1.75
CA ASN A 875 -44.56 -42.37 1.03
C ASN A 875 -44.56 -42.22 -0.49
N THR A 876 -44.40 -43.34 -1.18
CA THR A 876 -44.44 -43.38 -2.65
C THR A 876 -45.81 -42.89 -3.14
N ASN A 877 -45.80 -41.90 -4.02
CA ASN A 877 -47.01 -41.21 -4.53
C ASN A 877 -47.85 -40.52 -3.43
N GLN A 878 -47.24 -40.16 -2.31
CA GLN A 878 -47.86 -39.33 -1.29
C GLN A 878 -47.36 -37.88 -1.39
N THR A 879 -48.24 -36.92 -1.11
CA THR A 879 -47.88 -35.50 -0.95
C THR A 879 -48.59 -34.94 0.27
N LEU A 880 -47.81 -34.38 1.20
CA LEU A 880 -48.28 -33.77 2.43
C LEU A 880 -48.35 -32.25 2.26
N ASN A 881 -49.55 -31.68 2.45
CA ASN A 881 -49.83 -30.26 2.25
C ASN A 881 -49.83 -29.44 3.54
#